data_AF-A0A0C9M880-F1
#
_entry.id   AF-A0A0C9M880-F1
#
_cell.length_a   1.000
_cell.length_b   1.000
_cell.length_c   1.000
_cell.angle_alpha   90.00
_cell.angle_beta   90.00
_cell.angle_gamma   90.00
#
_symmetry.space_group_name_H-M   'P 1'
#
loop_
_entity.id
_entity.type
_entity.pdbx_description
1 polymer ?
#
loop_
_entity_poly.entity_id
_entity_poly.type
_entity_poly.pdbx_seq_one_letter_code
_entity_poly.pdbx_strand_id
1 'polypeptide(L)'
;MKAIDQISTVDIEDCVSSKRLYHSDQYHVVSDDERDRVQKQLLDWYQSEKRTNMPWRKDNDKTWDKQTLGQRAYEVWVSEIMLQQTQVATVIDYYNRWMAAFPTIQDLANADIEKVNSLWAGLGYYSRAKRLWEGAQKVVNQLGGLLPSNAKDLQSEIPGVGRYTAGAVASIVFGEATPVVDGNVIRVIARWRAIHADPKKAKSVELFWDIAASMVPESNPGDFNQAMMELGARICTPQNPDCDKCPISNDCKALNQLKYAKELSKNGFFGEKKRKRKTVDNEHECSVCQESPDDLDEAAYAVTRYPLKVDKKPPRDEECAVAIVERIVSKDSEPLYLISRRPDTGLLAGLWEFPSLELDSLDTDYMERLNKTTQFLETKYQLELDQPTRHDLGNVVHLFSHIRKVYHIEWIQYQHDQDRVDVDDGQVKWVTLEELKASPIPTGLKKALKLLEKFKACDFVMPTKFTIFIPPTVQPSIDNDQLSAEIKSKLTNRLSSFKYKTNFPIDISVLEQDKVNGHKEASIGHYFIYVDQADKIDLDIGSERSSFLKINDMTSSSIAETLATVIPPVYLSEYQNLGNMACHIENKDKNDVSSMRAFKYSSQYETTFSLMNNNPENMKMDWEVRDSVNAYLSSFLKEVSVVSNFTIDSQIQNYAPLSLKPHYKERVGKPSYYYFEPHHLPHFVNSAEWNLASTITSYPSINFVLYVPSAEEAPLRIHDSKGTGQPLLTSAFLIPRWGGIVIKNPPKAATEEYTFTKKDLQPIMKIFISQLRSLIGVHDLQNSISSQFPANYHVTFEPAIKSGITTLEKDSLIRSRTLENVVNTISTLKSLAQLVDEIPNMVVEDHISIKVRQSLDALDAVSKALSTEDYIKALQSSIETVELAERAFFDPTMVSMLYFPDEHKYAIYMPLFVPISVPLIMALLKEIKKLKQAKKIKKKEE
;
A
#
# COMPACT_ATOMS: atom_id res chain seq x y z
N MET A 1 63.41 -30.10 21.33
CA MET A 1 62.49 -30.09 22.47
C MET A 1 62.51 -28.71 23.12
N LYS A 2 61.78 -27.75 22.54
CA LYS A 2 61.26 -26.52 23.17
C LYS A 2 60.38 -25.78 22.15
N ALA A 3 59.15 -25.55 22.58
CA ALA A 3 58.17 -24.55 22.13
C ALA A 3 57.75 -24.54 20.66
N ILE A 4 56.51 -24.97 20.41
CA ILE A 4 55.43 -24.33 19.62
C ILE A 4 54.29 -25.36 19.65
N ASP A 5 53.32 -25.21 20.56
CA ASP A 5 52.03 -25.96 20.48
C ASP A 5 50.95 -25.43 21.45
N GLN A 6 50.92 -24.11 21.70
CA GLN A 6 49.83 -23.49 22.45
C GLN A 6 49.56 -22.08 21.89
N ILE A 7 48.89 -22.01 20.75
CA ILE A 7 48.09 -20.82 20.43
C ILE A 7 46.79 -20.99 21.21
N SER A 8 46.67 -20.23 22.30
CA SER A 8 45.55 -20.23 23.24
C SER A 8 44.21 -20.17 22.50
N THR A 9 43.38 -21.20 22.66
CA THR A 9 41.93 -21.12 22.45
C THR A 9 41.38 -20.06 23.41
N VAL A 10 41.20 -18.83 22.94
CA VAL A 10 40.42 -17.83 23.71
C VAL A 10 39.00 -18.37 23.82
N ASP A 11 38.59 -18.72 25.04
CA ASP A 11 37.52 -19.67 25.25
C ASP A 11 36.14 -19.08 24.91
N ILE A 12 35.45 -19.71 23.96
CA ILE A 12 34.02 -19.42 23.68
C ILE A 12 33.21 -19.57 24.97
N GLU A 13 33.67 -20.46 25.85
CA GLU A 13 33.12 -20.70 27.18
C GLU A 13 33.11 -19.44 28.04
N ASP A 14 34.23 -18.71 28.13
CA ASP A 14 34.33 -17.46 28.90
C ASP A 14 33.43 -16.35 28.31
N CYS A 15 33.41 -16.27 26.98
CA CYS A 15 32.62 -15.27 26.26
C CYS A 15 31.12 -15.43 26.52
N VAL A 16 30.62 -16.67 26.53
CA VAL A 16 29.20 -16.95 26.80
C VAL A 16 28.91 -16.96 28.30
N SER A 17 29.80 -17.50 29.14
CA SER A 17 29.61 -17.59 30.58
C SER A 17 29.57 -16.22 31.26
N SER A 18 30.21 -15.21 30.68
CA SER A 18 30.11 -13.82 31.15
C SER A 18 28.72 -13.19 30.93
N LYS A 19 27.81 -13.81 30.17
CA LYS A 19 26.50 -13.27 29.75
C LYS A 19 26.56 -11.92 29.02
N ARG A 20 27.75 -11.42 28.64
CA ARG A 20 27.91 -10.08 28.04
C ARG A 20 28.90 -10.03 26.87
N LEU A 21 29.31 -11.19 26.36
CA LEU A 21 30.29 -11.34 25.28
C LEU A 21 31.66 -10.77 25.65
N TYR A 22 32.15 -11.04 26.87
CA TYR A 22 33.49 -10.62 27.28
C TYR A 22 34.59 -11.33 26.46
N HIS A 23 35.53 -10.57 25.89
CA HIS A 23 36.71 -11.10 25.18
C HIS A 23 37.75 -9.99 24.93
N SER A 24 38.99 -10.38 24.61
CA SER A 24 40.04 -9.47 24.12
C SER A 24 40.12 -9.46 22.59
N ASP A 25 40.88 -8.52 22.00
CA ASP A 25 41.05 -8.40 20.54
C ASP A 25 41.60 -9.68 19.86
N GLN A 26 42.36 -10.50 20.60
CA GLN A 26 42.87 -11.80 20.13
C GLN A 26 41.74 -12.76 19.73
N TYR A 27 40.53 -12.58 20.26
CA TYR A 27 39.37 -13.37 19.90
C TYR A 27 38.97 -13.23 18.43
N HIS A 28 39.34 -12.15 17.74
CA HIS A 28 38.99 -11.97 16.33
C HIS A 28 40.07 -12.45 15.36
N VAL A 29 41.30 -12.70 15.84
CA VAL A 29 42.46 -13.09 15.02
C VAL A 29 42.28 -14.47 14.41
N VAL A 30 42.61 -14.63 13.12
CA VAL A 30 42.54 -15.91 12.40
C VAL A 30 43.91 -16.59 12.47
N SER A 31 43.96 -17.83 12.96
CA SER A 31 45.19 -18.64 12.95
C SER A 31 45.51 -19.16 11.55
N ASP A 32 46.78 -19.49 11.28
CA ASP A 32 47.20 -20.00 9.97
C ASP A 32 46.51 -21.34 9.62
N ASP A 33 46.37 -22.26 10.59
CA ASP A 33 45.66 -23.52 10.39
C ASP A 33 44.16 -23.31 10.09
N GLU A 34 43.52 -22.33 10.75
CA GLU A 34 42.13 -21.98 10.48
C GLU A 34 41.97 -21.35 9.09
N ARG A 35 42.90 -20.46 8.70
CA ARG A 35 42.94 -19.84 7.37
C ARG A 35 42.97 -20.89 6.28
N ASP A 36 43.91 -21.84 6.35
CA ASP A 36 44.09 -22.85 5.30
C ASP A 36 42.87 -23.77 5.16
N ARG A 37 42.27 -24.17 6.29
CA ARG A 37 41.03 -24.98 6.28
C ARG A 37 39.86 -24.21 5.68
N VAL A 38 39.63 -22.97 6.11
CA VAL A 38 38.52 -22.14 5.65
C VAL A 38 38.67 -21.79 4.17
N GLN A 39 39.87 -21.44 3.72
CA GLN A 39 40.16 -21.20 2.30
C GLN A 39 39.79 -22.42 1.46
N LYS A 40 40.26 -23.61 1.85
CA LYS A 40 39.98 -24.85 1.14
C LYS A 40 38.48 -25.17 1.09
N GLN A 41 37.82 -25.20 2.25
CA GLN A 41 36.38 -25.52 2.34
C GLN A 41 35.52 -24.55 1.51
N LEU A 42 35.86 -23.26 1.54
CA LEU A 42 35.11 -22.24 0.84
C LEU A 42 35.30 -22.35 -0.68
N LEU A 43 36.52 -22.59 -1.15
CA LEU A 43 36.82 -22.79 -2.58
C LEU A 43 36.19 -24.08 -3.11
N ASP A 44 36.30 -25.19 -2.38
CA ASP A 44 35.68 -26.47 -2.75
C ASP A 44 34.16 -26.32 -2.89
N TRP A 45 33.52 -25.68 -1.90
CA TRP A 45 32.10 -25.36 -1.94
C TRP A 45 31.76 -24.47 -3.13
N TYR A 46 32.51 -23.39 -3.37
CA TYR A 46 32.23 -22.46 -4.46
C TYR A 46 32.31 -23.13 -5.83
N GLN A 47 33.28 -24.02 -6.06
CA GLN A 47 33.34 -24.74 -7.33
C GLN A 47 32.12 -25.65 -7.55
N SER A 48 31.57 -26.24 -6.49
CA SER A 48 30.37 -27.08 -6.58
C SER A 48 29.06 -26.31 -6.70
N GLU A 49 28.96 -25.12 -6.08
CA GLU A 49 27.69 -24.42 -5.86
C GLU A 49 27.58 -23.06 -6.58
N LYS A 50 28.66 -22.57 -7.24
CA LYS A 50 28.64 -21.25 -7.90
C LYS A 50 27.51 -21.17 -8.93
N ARG A 51 26.72 -20.10 -8.84
CA ARG A 51 25.69 -19.79 -9.85
C ARG A 51 26.33 -19.58 -11.22
N THR A 52 25.85 -20.31 -12.21
CA THR A 52 26.30 -20.25 -13.61
C THR A 52 25.43 -19.34 -14.49
N ASN A 53 24.28 -18.90 -13.98
CA ASN A 53 23.34 -18.04 -14.70
C ASN A 53 23.69 -16.53 -14.65
N MET A 54 24.90 -16.16 -14.20
CA MET A 54 25.38 -14.77 -14.20
C MET A 54 26.26 -14.52 -15.43
N PRO A 55 25.82 -13.71 -16.41
CA PRO A 55 26.54 -13.53 -17.69
C PRO A 55 27.98 -13.01 -17.55
N TRP A 56 28.26 -12.26 -16.49
CA TRP A 56 29.58 -11.70 -16.19
C TRP A 56 30.52 -12.67 -15.47
N ARG A 57 30.06 -13.84 -15.03
CA ARG A 57 30.91 -14.89 -14.46
C ARG A 57 31.40 -15.83 -15.55
N LYS A 58 32.60 -15.55 -16.05
CA LYS A 58 33.36 -16.39 -16.98
C LYS A 58 34.69 -16.73 -16.34
N ASP A 59 35.14 -17.97 -16.51
CA ASP A 59 36.47 -18.39 -16.09
C ASP A 59 37.51 -17.70 -16.99
N ASN A 60 38.61 -17.22 -16.42
CA ASN A 60 39.69 -16.63 -17.19
C ASN A 60 40.71 -17.68 -17.59
N ASP A 61 41.16 -17.63 -18.83
CA ASP A 61 42.30 -18.43 -19.26
C ASP A 61 43.61 -17.71 -18.92
N LYS A 62 44.55 -18.44 -18.32
CA LYS A 62 45.88 -17.94 -17.97
C LYS A 62 46.74 -17.66 -19.20
N THR A 63 46.37 -18.16 -20.38
CA THR A 63 47.08 -17.89 -21.64
C THR A 63 46.53 -16.71 -22.42
N TRP A 64 45.53 -15.99 -21.90
CA TRP A 64 44.97 -14.83 -22.60
C TRP A 64 45.99 -13.71 -22.77
N ASP A 65 45.91 -13.06 -23.94
CA ASP A 65 46.70 -11.87 -24.22
C ASP A 65 46.18 -10.65 -23.45
N LYS A 66 46.97 -9.58 -23.46
CA LYS A 66 46.66 -8.35 -22.74
C LYS A 66 45.33 -7.72 -23.19
N GLN A 67 44.95 -7.90 -24.45
CA GLN A 67 43.75 -7.30 -25.02
C GLN A 67 42.48 -8.05 -24.61
N THR A 68 42.53 -9.38 -24.60
CA THR A 68 41.44 -10.24 -24.11
C THR A 68 41.22 -10.02 -22.62
N LEU A 69 42.30 -9.90 -21.84
CA LEU A 69 42.20 -9.51 -20.42
C LEU A 69 41.64 -8.10 -20.24
N GLY A 70 41.98 -7.16 -21.12
CA GLY A 70 41.40 -5.82 -21.15
C GLY A 70 39.89 -5.83 -21.37
N GLN A 71 39.42 -6.62 -22.34
CA GLN A 71 37.98 -6.82 -22.58
C GLN A 71 37.29 -7.46 -21.37
N ARG A 72 37.92 -8.47 -20.77
CA ARG A 72 37.41 -9.11 -19.55
C ARG A 72 37.31 -8.12 -18.38
N ALA A 73 38.28 -7.24 -18.23
CA ALA A 73 38.28 -6.18 -17.21
C ALA A 73 37.11 -5.22 -17.40
N TYR A 74 36.79 -4.84 -18.64
CA TYR A 74 35.59 -4.04 -18.94
C TYR A 74 34.30 -4.77 -18.54
N GLU A 75 34.15 -6.04 -18.93
CA GLU A 75 32.97 -6.85 -18.61
C GLU A 75 32.72 -6.96 -17.11
N VAL A 76 33.77 -7.22 -16.31
CA VAL A 76 33.68 -7.34 -14.85
C VAL A 76 33.43 -5.97 -14.22
N TRP A 77 34.10 -4.92 -14.70
CA TRP A 77 33.92 -3.57 -14.18
C TRP A 77 32.46 -3.10 -14.33
N VAL A 78 31.85 -3.31 -15.50
CA VAL A 78 30.43 -2.98 -15.73
C VAL A 78 29.52 -3.72 -14.74
N SER A 79 29.71 -5.04 -14.56
CA SER A 79 28.87 -5.81 -13.63
C SER A 79 29.04 -5.34 -12.19
N GLU A 80 30.26 -5.05 -11.75
CA GLU A 80 30.53 -4.58 -10.38
C GLU A 80 29.88 -3.22 -10.11
N ILE A 81 29.89 -2.30 -11.09
CA ILE A 81 29.20 -1.01 -10.95
C ILE A 81 27.68 -1.19 -10.89
N MET A 82 27.11 -2.08 -11.71
CA MET A 82 25.67 -2.37 -11.69
C MET A 82 25.23 -3.02 -10.37
N LEU A 83 26.01 -3.96 -9.84
CA LEU A 83 25.69 -4.71 -8.60
C LEU A 83 25.76 -3.86 -7.32
N GLN A 84 26.33 -2.66 -7.37
CA GLN A 84 26.32 -1.75 -6.22
C GLN A 84 24.87 -1.43 -5.78
N GLN A 85 24.48 -1.91 -4.60
CA GLN A 85 23.13 -1.71 -4.04
C GLN A 85 21.98 -2.16 -4.96
N THR A 86 22.23 -3.08 -5.89
CA THR A 86 21.21 -3.63 -6.81
C THR A 86 21.26 -5.16 -6.77
N GLN A 87 20.11 -5.82 -6.81
CA GLN A 87 20.04 -7.28 -6.72
C GLN A 87 20.46 -7.96 -8.03
N VAL A 88 21.11 -9.12 -7.92
CA VAL A 88 21.60 -9.90 -9.07
C VAL A 88 20.51 -10.17 -10.10
N ALA A 89 19.32 -10.58 -9.66
CA ALA A 89 18.21 -10.90 -10.57
C ALA A 89 17.84 -9.71 -11.47
N THR A 90 17.81 -8.49 -10.91
CA THR A 90 17.57 -7.27 -11.67
C THR A 90 18.72 -6.95 -12.62
N VAL A 91 19.97 -7.14 -12.19
CA VAL A 91 21.15 -6.75 -12.99
C VAL A 91 21.33 -7.58 -14.26
N ILE A 92 20.89 -8.84 -14.29
CA ILE A 92 21.05 -9.75 -15.45
C ILE A 92 20.53 -9.11 -16.74
N ASP A 93 19.29 -8.63 -16.75
CA ASP A 93 18.66 -8.07 -17.95
C ASP A 93 19.30 -6.74 -18.38
N TYR A 94 19.70 -5.92 -17.42
CA TYR A 94 20.37 -4.66 -17.70
C TYR A 94 21.78 -4.88 -18.25
N TYR A 95 22.53 -5.82 -17.69
CA TYR A 95 23.86 -6.19 -18.15
C TYR A 95 23.82 -6.70 -19.58
N ASN A 96 22.89 -7.60 -19.90
CA ASN A 96 22.76 -8.16 -21.25
C ASN A 96 22.43 -7.06 -22.29
N ARG A 97 21.47 -6.18 -21.98
CA ARG A 97 21.15 -5.04 -22.87
C ARG A 97 22.31 -4.05 -23.00
N TRP A 98 23.02 -3.80 -21.90
CA TRP A 98 24.18 -2.92 -21.90
C TRP A 98 25.31 -3.48 -22.75
N MET A 99 25.69 -4.74 -22.55
CA MET A 99 26.77 -5.37 -23.32
C MET A 99 26.41 -5.56 -24.80
N ALA A 100 25.12 -5.66 -25.14
CA ALA A 100 24.67 -5.65 -26.52
C ALA A 100 24.82 -4.27 -27.19
N ALA A 101 24.60 -3.19 -26.44
CA ALA A 101 24.71 -1.82 -26.95
C ALA A 101 26.15 -1.26 -26.90
N PHE A 102 26.90 -1.63 -25.87
CA PHE A 102 28.29 -1.23 -25.63
C PHE A 102 29.16 -2.49 -25.39
N PRO A 103 29.50 -3.25 -26.44
CA PRO A 103 30.30 -4.46 -26.30
C PRO A 103 31.70 -4.20 -25.73
N THR A 104 32.33 -3.07 -26.10
CA THR A 104 33.69 -2.72 -25.69
C THR A 104 33.75 -1.41 -24.90
N ILE A 105 34.88 -1.17 -24.23
CA ILE A 105 35.11 0.10 -23.53
C ILE A 105 35.16 1.30 -24.50
N GLN A 106 35.57 1.07 -25.76
CA GLN A 106 35.56 2.08 -26.83
C GLN A 106 34.13 2.47 -27.22
N ASP A 107 33.23 1.49 -27.34
CA ASP A 107 31.83 1.74 -27.67
C ASP A 107 31.16 2.59 -26.58
N LEU A 108 31.45 2.28 -25.32
CA LEU A 108 30.97 3.09 -24.20
C LEU A 108 31.58 4.50 -24.20
N ALA A 109 32.89 4.63 -24.42
CA ALA A 109 33.55 5.94 -24.42
C ALA A 109 33.04 6.88 -25.52
N ASN A 110 32.64 6.31 -26.67
CA ASN A 110 32.10 7.04 -27.82
C ASN A 110 30.58 7.29 -27.73
N ALA A 111 29.89 6.71 -26.74
CA ALA A 111 28.45 6.87 -26.57
C ALA A 111 28.07 8.27 -26.07
N ASP A 112 26.88 8.72 -26.43
CA ASP A 112 26.28 9.90 -25.81
C ASP A 112 25.69 9.57 -24.42
N ILE A 113 25.75 10.56 -23.51
CA ILE A 113 25.28 10.42 -22.14
C ILE A 113 23.77 10.14 -22.06
N GLU A 114 22.96 10.63 -23.02
CA GLU A 114 21.53 10.32 -23.04
C GLU A 114 21.30 8.83 -23.33
N LYS A 115 22.07 8.25 -24.26
CA LYS A 115 21.99 6.82 -24.55
C LYS A 115 22.40 6.00 -23.32
N VAL A 116 23.48 6.39 -22.64
CA VAL A 116 23.92 5.76 -21.38
C VAL A 116 22.82 5.82 -20.32
N ASN A 117 22.23 6.99 -20.09
CA ASN A 117 21.16 7.18 -19.10
C ASN A 117 19.89 6.39 -19.46
N SER A 118 19.56 6.28 -20.76
CA SER A 118 18.41 5.51 -21.23
C SER A 118 18.55 4.01 -20.94
N LEU A 119 19.75 3.44 -21.14
CA LEU A 119 20.02 2.03 -20.86
C LEU A 119 20.10 1.75 -19.36
N TRP A 120 20.54 2.73 -18.56
CA TRP A 120 20.57 2.66 -17.10
C TRP A 120 19.22 2.92 -16.42
N ALA A 121 18.23 3.42 -17.18
CA ALA A 121 16.95 3.85 -16.61
C ALA A 121 16.25 2.72 -15.84
N GLY A 122 15.99 2.95 -14.56
CA GLY A 122 15.37 1.98 -13.64
C GLY A 122 16.34 1.25 -12.69
N LEU A 123 17.66 1.24 -12.94
CA LEU A 123 18.65 0.69 -11.99
C LEU A 123 18.88 1.57 -10.75
N GLY A 124 18.50 2.85 -10.83
CA GLY A 124 18.76 3.83 -9.78
C GLY A 124 20.24 4.24 -9.69
N TYR A 125 20.51 5.30 -8.91
CA TYR A 125 21.85 5.88 -8.74
C TYR A 125 22.56 6.18 -10.07
N TYR A 126 21.96 7.03 -10.90
CA TYR A 126 22.43 7.39 -12.26
C TYR A 126 23.84 7.98 -12.30
N SER A 127 24.35 8.53 -11.20
CA SER A 127 25.74 8.97 -11.09
C SER A 127 26.75 7.83 -11.30
N ARG A 128 26.36 6.57 -11.06
CA ARG A 128 27.18 5.39 -11.38
C ARG A 128 27.39 5.24 -12.89
N ALA A 129 26.32 5.37 -13.67
CA ALA A 129 26.38 5.28 -15.14
C ALA A 129 27.27 6.39 -15.71
N LYS A 130 27.07 7.63 -15.24
CA LYS A 130 27.87 8.78 -15.64
C LYS A 130 29.36 8.58 -15.34
N ARG A 131 29.71 8.16 -14.11
CA ARG A 131 31.11 7.91 -13.73
C ARG A 131 31.74 6.75 -14.50
N LEU A 132 30.96 5.70 -14.79
CA LEU A 132 31.40 4.58 -15.62
C LEU A 132 31.73 5.04 -17.05
N TRP A 133 30.89 5.90 -17.62
CA TRP A 133 31.12 6.52 -18.93
C TRP A 133 32.34 7.46 -18.93
N GLU A 134 32.44 8.38 -17.96
CA GLU A 134 33.61 9.27 -17.80
C GLU A 134 34.91 8.46 -17.60
N GLY A 135 34.83 7.37 -16.84
CA GLY A 135 35.95 6.45 -16.65
C GLY A 135 36.35 5.75 -17.94
N ALA A 136 35.39 5.28 -18.75
CA ALA A 136 35.66 4.67 -20.04
C ALA A 136 36.35 5.66 -21.00
N GLN A 137 35.88 6.91 -21.04
CA GLN A 137 36.53 7.97 -21.80
C GLN A 137 37.97 8.21 -21.34
N LYS A 138 38.21 8.27 -20.02
CA LYS A 138 39.56 8.42 -19.48
C LYS A 138 40.46 7.26 -19.89
N VAL A 139 39.99 6.02 -19.77
CA VAL A 139 40.77 4.82 -20.12
C VAL A 139 41.15 4.82 -21.60
N VAL A 140 40.22 5.15 -22.49
CA VAL A 140 40.48 5.22 -23.93
C VAL A 140 41.45 6.35 -24.27
N ASN A 141 41.25 7.54 -23.71
CA ASN A 141 42.02 8.73 -24.07
C ASN A 141 43.42 8.79 -23.43
N GLN A 142 43.59 8.22 -22.23
CA GLN A 142 44.81 8.40 -21.42
C GLN A 142 45.55 7.10 -21.11
N LEU A 143 44.89 5.94 -21.14
CA LEU A 143 45.46 4.65 -20.73
C LEU A 143 45.53 3.63 -21.88
N GLY A 144 45.37 4.09 -23.12
CA GLY A 144 45.46 3.25 -24.31
C GLY A 144 44.34 2.22 -24.44
N GLY A 145 43.18 2.48 -23.85
CA GLY A 145 42.00 1.61 -23.93
C GLY A 145 42.04 0.37 -23.04
N LEU A 146 43.00 0.29 -22.10
CA LEU A 146 43.15 -0.85 -21.18
C LEU A 146 43.06 -0.36 -19.74
N LEU A 147 42.24 -1.02 -18.94
CA LEU A 147 42.18 -0.77 -17.49
C LEU A 147 43.51 -1.16 -16.81
N PRO A 148 43.94 -0.43 -15.76
CA PRO A 148 45.09 -0.82 -14.96
C PRO A 148 44.95 -2.24 -14.41
N SER A 149 46.06 -2.97 -14.32
CA SER A 149 46.07 -4.39 -13.93
C SER A 149 46.19 -4.63 -12.42
N ASN A 150 46.24 -3.57 -11.62
CA ASN A 150 46.33 -3.64 -10.16
C ASN A 150 45.31 -2.72 -9.48
N ALA A 151 44.91 -3.09 -8.27
CA ALA A 151 43.87 -2.42 -7.49
C ALA A 151 44.26 -0.99 -7.11
N LYS A 152 45.55 -0.73 -6.82
CA LYS A 152 46.02 0.59 -6.42
C LYS A 152 45.79 1.62 -7.53
N ASP A 153 46.16 1.28 -8.76
CA ASP A 153 46.04 2.16 -9.92
C ASP A 153 44.58 2.24 -10.40
N LEU A 154 43.83 1.13 -10.34
CA LEU A 154 42.38 1.15 -10.59
C LEU A 154 41.65 2.14 -9.68
N GLN A 155 41.97 2.14 -8.39
CA GLN A 155 41.35 3.03 -7.41
C GLN A 155 41.78 4.49 -7.56
N SER A 156 43.03 4.75 -7.89
CA SER A 156 43.56 6.12 -7.97
C SER A 156 43.23 6.80 -9.31
N GLU A 157 43.20 6.05 -10.40
CA GLU A 157 43.09 6.60 -11.74
C GLU A 157 41.66 6.59 -12.29
N ILE A 158 40.80 5.64 -11.91
CA ILE A 158 39.50 5.46 -12.59
C ILE A 158 38.34 6.13 -11.80
N PRO A 159 37.65 7.13 -12.38
CA PRO A 159 36.50 7.76 -11.75
C PRO A 159 35.42 6.76 -11.33
N GLY A 160 34.92 6.90 -10.09
CA GLY A 160 33.87 6.03 -9.56
C GLY A 160 34.32 4.63 -9.13
N VAL A 161 35.59 4.28 -9.29
CA VAL A 161 36.16 3.03 -8.78
C VAL A 161 36.69 3.25 -7.36
N GLY A 162 36.00 2.65 -6.38
CA GLY A 162 36.46 2.62 -4.99
C GLY A 162 37.27 1.35 -4.66
N ARG A 163 37.76 1.26 -3.40
CA ARG A 163 38.54 0.13 -2.88
C ARG A 163 37.93 -1.24 -3.20
N TYR A 164 36.60 -1.38 -3.07
CA TYR A 164 35.86 -2.60 -3.42
C TYR A 164 35.98 -2.97 -4.90
N THR A 165 35.60 -2.06 -5.81
CA THR A 165 35.57 -2.34 -7.25
C THR A 165 36.97 -2.56 -7.81
N ALA A 166 37.95 -1.82 -7.30
CA ALA A 166 39.35 -2.02 -7.65
C ALA A 166 39.83 -3.43 -7.27
N GLY A 167 39.57 -3.86 -6.03
CA GLY A 167 39.92 -5.22 -5.57
C GLY A 167 39.19 -6.31 -6.36
N ALA A 168 37.91 -6.08 -6.70
CA ALA A 168 37.11 -7.05 -7.44
C ALA A 168 37.66 -7.24 -8.86
N VAL A 169 37.85 -6.17 -9.63
CA VAL A 169 38.41 -6.27 -10.98
C VAL A 169 39.83 -6.84 -10.95
N ALA A 170 40.68 -6.38 -10.04
CA ALA A 170 42.06 -6.83 -9.95
C ALA A 170 42.20 -8.32 -9.59
N SER A 171 41.46 -8.78 -8.59
CA SER A 171 41.51 -10.19 -8.17
C SER A 171 40.82 -11.13 -9.15
N ILE A 172 39.67 -10.74 -9.72
CA ILE A 172 38.90 -11.57 -10.66
C ILE A 172 39.62 -11.66 -12.00
N VAL A 173 40.16 -10.55 -12.53
CA VAL A 173 40.68 -10.50 -13.90
C VAL A 173 42.18 -10.72 -13.95
N PHE A 174 42.93 -10.01 -13.12
CA PHE A 174 44.39 -9.98 -13.18
C PHE A 174 45.06 -10.90 -12.17
N GLY A 175 44.29 -11.57 -11.29
CA GLY A 175 44.81 -12.51 -10.31
C GLY A 175 45.61 -11.86 -9.19
N GLU A 176 45.43 -10.56 -8.94
CA GLU A 176 46.07 -9.88 -7.81
C GLU A 176 45.46 -10.38 -6.49
N ALA A 177 46.31 -10.77 -5.53
CA ALA A 177 45.90 -11.21 -4.20
C ALA A 177 45.47 -10.03 -3.32
N THR A 178 44.32 -9.44 -3.65
CA THR A 178 43.77 -8.27 -2.97
C THR A 178 42.36 -8.56 -2.43
N PRO A 179 42.01 -8.06 -1.22
CA PRO A 179 40.70 -8.31 -0.62
C PRO A 179 39.57 -7.55 -1.29
N VAL A 180 38.37 -8.12 -1.18
CA VAL A 180 37.11 -7.48 -1.56
C VAL A 180 36.15 -7.56 -0.38
N VAL A 181 35.65 -6.41 0.07
CA VAL A 181 34.76 -6.32 1.23
C VAL A 181 33.50 -5.54 0.87
N ASP A 182 32.36 -6.24 0.80
CA ASP A 182 31.01 -5.67 0.67
C ASP A 182 30.16 -5.98 1.92
N GLY A 183 28.87 -5.63 1.87
CA GLY A 183 27.93 -5.95 2.96
C GLY A 183 27.72 -7.45 3.19
N ASN A 184 27.97 -8.30 2.18
CA ASN A 184 27.92 -9.76 2.32
C ASN A 184 29.16 -10.27 3.06
N VAL A 185 30.35 -9.87 2.63
CA VAL A 185 31.63 -10.23 3.24
C VAL A 185 31.71 -9.73 4.68
N ILE A 186 31.32 -8.47 4.95
CA ILE A 186 31.25 -7.94 6.32
C ILE A 186 30.39 -8.83 7.21
N ARG A 187 29.21 -9.26 6.72
CA ARG A 187 28.30 -10.10 7.50
C ARG A 187 28.88 -11.50 7.75
N VAL A 188 29.51 -12.10 6.74
CA VAL A 188 30.19 -13.39 6.88
C VAL A 188 31.30 -13.29 7.90
N ILE A 189 32.22 -12.32 7.77
CA ILE A 189 33.35 -12.14 8.68
C ILE A 189 32.85 -11.82 10.10
N ALA A 190 31.87 -10.93 10.25
CA ALA A 190 31.32 -10.56 11.55
C ALA A 190 30.73 -11.76 12.29
N ARG A 191 30.09 -12.69 11.59
CA ARG A 191 29.53 -13.92 12.19
C ARG A 191 30.60 -14.96 12.44
N TRP A 192 31.47 -15.19 11.46
CA TRP A 192 32.56 -16.17 11.57
C TRP A 192 33.49 -15.82 12.73
N ARG A 193 33.81 -14.53 12.93
CA ARG A 193 34.70 -14.04 14.00
C ARG A 193 33.97 -13.45 15.22
N ALA A 194 32.63 -13.53 15.24
CA ALA A 194 31.77 -12.98 16.29
C ALA A 194 32.11 -11.51 16.67
N ILE A 195 32.26 -10.65 15.66
CA ILE A 195 32.56 -9.21 15.80
C ILE A 195 31.26 -8.43 16.02
N HIS A 196 30.96 -8.09 17.27
CA HIS A 196 29.78 -7.32 17.65
C HIS A 196 30.02 -5.81 17.57
N ALA A 197 30.30 -5.29 16.37
CA ALA A 197 30.60 -3.88 16.15
C ALA A 197 29.73 -3.25 15.06
N ASP A 198 29.57 -1.92 15.13
CA ASP A 198 28.94 -1.13 14.08
C ASP A 198 29.79 -1.22 12.80
N PRO A 199 29.30 -1.84 11.71
CA PRO A 199 30.08 -2.07 10.51
C PRO A 199 30.43 -0.81 9.72
N LYS A 200 29.93 0.36 10.14
CA LYS A 200 30.20 1.66 9.51
C LYS A 200 31.27 2.48 10.22
N LYS A 201 31.68 2.10 11.45
CA LYS A 201 32.75 2.80 12.17
C LYS A 201 34.10 2.51 11.52
N ALA A 202 34.94 3.53 11.38
CA ALA A 202 36.23 3.43 10.70
C ALA A 202 37.11 2.26 11.20
N LYS A 203 37.22 2.08 12.53
CA LYS A 203 37.97 0.96 13.13
C LYS A 203 37.42 -0.41 12.71
N SER A 204 36.11 -0.59 12.71
CA SER A 204 35.45 -1.84 12.33
C SER A 204 35.60 -2.11 10.83
N VAL A 205 35.48 -1.06 10.00
CA VAL A 205 35.71 -1.15 8.56
C VAL A 205 37.13 -1.66 8.28
N GLU A 206 38.16 -1.03 8.86
CA GLU A 206 39.54 -1.48 8.65
C GLU A 206 39.78 -2.90 9.17
N LEU A 207 39.22 -3.28 10.34
CA LEU A 207 39.31 -4.66 10.82
C LEU A 207 38.74 -5.68 9.81
N PHE A 208 37.59 -5.40 9.20
CA PHE A 208 37.02 -6.30 8.18
C PHE A 208 37.91 -6.40 6.94
N TRP A 209 38.54 -5.29 6.53
CA TRP A 209 39.49 -5.27 5.43
C TRP A 209 40.78 -6.04 5.76
N ASP A 210 41.30 -5.90 6.97
CA ASP A 210 42.52 -6.61 7.42
C ASP A 210 42.28 -8.12 7.51
N ILE A 211 41.14 -8.53 8.07
CA ILE A 211 40.77 -9.95 8.12
C ILE A 211 40.61 -10.49 6.69
N ALA A 212 39.90 -9.78 5.82
CA ALA A 212 39.76 -10.20 4.42
C ALA A 212 41.13 -10.30 3.72
N ALA A 213 42.02 -9.32 3.91
CA ALA A 213 43.37 -9.32 3.33
C ALA A 213 44.18 -10.54 3.78
N SER A 214 44.09 -10.89 5.07
CA SER A 214 44.76 -12.08 5.61
C SER A 214 44.19 -13.40 5.09
N MET A 215 43.01 -13.39 4.46
CA MET A 215 42.29 -14.57 4.02
C MET A 215 42.35 -14.82 2.52
N VAL A 216 42.69 -13.82 1.71
CA VAL A 216 42.79 -14.01 0.26
C VAL A 216 44.03 -14.86 -0.06
N PRO A 217 43.87 -16.03 -0.69
CA PRO A 217 45.01 -16.85 -1.09
C PRO A 217 45.74 -16.24 -2.30
N GLU A 218 47.05 -16.48 -2.39
CA GLU A 218 47.83 -16.14 -3.60
C GLU A 218 47.34 -16.94 -4.82
N SER A 219 46.85 -18.16 -4.60
CA SER A 219 46.25 -19.00 -5.63
C SER A 219 44.74 -18.74 -5.75
N ASN A 220 44.30 -18.28 -6.92
CA ASN A 220 42.90 -18.00 -7.27
C ASN A 220 42.19 -16.96 -6.35
N PRO A 221 42.77 -15.76 -6.15
CA PRO A 221 42.18 -14.74 -5.25
C PRO A 221 40.78 -14.28 -5.68
N GLY A 222 40.53 -14.18 -6.99
CA GLY A 222 39.22 -13.81 -7.53
C GLY A 222 38.10 -14.81 -7.19
N ASP A 223 38.39 -16.11 -7.20
CA ASP A 223 37.43 -17.15 -6.81
C ASP A 223 37.13 -17.09 -5.32
N PHE A 224 38.16 -16.88 -4.49
CA PHE A 224 37.98 -16.74 -3.04
C PHE A 224 37.10 -15.53 -2.69
N ASN A 225 37.38 -14.36 -3.28
CA ASN A 225 36.57 -13.16 -3.07
C ASN A 225 35.11 -13.38 -3.49
N GLN A 226 34.88 -14.00 -4.66
CA GLN A 226 33.54 -14.33 -5.12
C GLN A 226 32.85 -15.36 -4.23
N ALA A 227 33.58 -16.35 -3.71
CA ALA A 227 33.05 -17.34 -2.79
C ALA A 227 32.58 -16.71 -1.47
N MET A 228 33.34 -15.77 -0.90
CA MET A 228 32.93 -15.02 0.29
C MET A 228 31.64 -14.21 0.05
N MET A 229 31.54 -13.53 -1.10
CA MET A 229 30.33 -12.80 -1.48
C MET A 229 29.13 -13.73 -1.69
N GLU A 230 29.33 -14.86 -2.38
CA GLU A 230 28.30 -15.86 -2.67
C GLU A 230 27.80 -16.53 -1.38
N LEU A 231 28.69 -16.85 -0.45
CA LEU A 231 28.35 -17.41 0.85
C LEU A 231 27.43 -16.46 1.62
N GLY A 232 27.77 -15.17 1.67
CA GLY A 232 26.92 -14.16 2.28
C GLY A 232 25.57 -14.04 1.57
N ALA A 233 25.55 -14.05 0.24
CA ALA A 233 24.33 -13.88 -0.54
C ALA A 233 23.33 -15.05 -0.40
N ARG A 234 23.81 -16.30 -0.29
CA ARG A 234 22.95 -17.51 -0.36
C ARG A 234 22.76 -18.25 0.94
N ILE A 235 23.79 -18.32 1.79
CA ILE A 235 23.78 -19.19 2.97
C ILE A 235 23.76 -18.35 4.24
N CYS A 236 24.74 -17.46 4.38
CA CYS A 236 24.88 -16.57 5.53
C CYS A 236 24.05 -15.29 5.31
N THR A 237 22.74 -15.45 5.09
CA THR A 237 21.78 -14.38 4.75
C THR A 237 21.47 -13.45 5.94
N PRO A 238 20.93 -12.22 5.73
CA PRO A 238 20.63 -11.29 6.80
C PRO A 238 19.68 -11.84 7.87
N GLN A 239 18.64 -12.57 7.45
CA GLN A 239 17.67 -13.24 8.30
C GLN A 239 17.64 -14.73 7.93
N ASN A 240 17.48 -15.59 8.93
CA ASN A 240 17.41 -17.05 8.77
C ASN A 240 18.59 -17.64 7.96
N PRO A 241 19.86 -17.45 8.39
CA PRO A 241 21.00 -18.07 7.72
C PRO A 241 20.92 -19.60 7.79
N ASP A 242 21.26 -20.28 6.70
CA ASP A 242 21.27 -21.75 6.60
C ASP A 242 22.61 -22.29 7.13
N CYS A 243 22.80 -22.20 8.46
CA CYS A 243 24.05 -22.59 9.11
C CYS A 243 24.41 -24.07 8.95
N ASP A 244 23.42 -24.94 8.69
CA ASP A 244 23.63 -26.38 8.52
C ASP A 244 24.28 -26.71 7.17
N LYS A 245 24.03 -25.89 6.14
CA LYS A 245 24.68 -26.01 4.82
C LYS A 245 25.92 -25.13 4.65
N CYS A 246 26.31 -24.39 5.69
CA CYS A 246 27.45 -23.48 5.60
C CYS A 246 28.77 -24.26 5.58
N PRO A 247 29.62 -24.09 4.54
CA PRO A 247 30.88 -24.84 4.42
C PRO A 247 31.87 -24.55 5.55
N ILE A 248 31.76 -23.38 6.19
CA ILE A 248 32.65 -22.91 7.27
C ILE A 248 31.94 -22.92 8.64
N SER A 249 30.86 -23.69 8.79
CA SER A 249 30.05 -23.72 10.02
C SER A 249 30.85 -24.15 11.25
N ASN A 250 31.85 -25.02 11.07
CA ASN A 250 32.63 -25.61 12.17
C ASN A 250 33.52 -24.56 12.84
N ASP A 251 34.12 -23.67 12.05
CA ASP A 251 34.98 -22.59 12.55
C ASP A 251 34.17 -21.29 12.85
N CYS A 252 32.84 -21.29 12.66
CA CYS A 252 31.97 -20.13 12.91
C CYS A 252 31.75 -19.84 14.40
N LYS A 253 32.42 -18.81 14.92
CA LYS A 253 32.34 -18.42 16.34
C LYS A 253 30.93 -18.05 16.79
N ALA A 254 30.16 -17.29 16.00
CA ALA A 254 28.78 -16.95 16.37
C ALA A 254 27.88 -18.19 16.47
N LEU A 255 28.07 -19.20 15.61
CA LEU A 255 27.33 -20.45 15.67
C LEU A 255 27.73 -21.27 16.91
N ASN A 256 29.03 -21.32 17.21
CA ASN A 256 29.55 -22.06 18.36
C ASN A 256 29.12 -21.40 19.69
N GLN A 257 29.07 -20.06 19.76
CA GLN A 257 28.47 -19.35 20.89
C GLN A 257 27.00 -19.73 21.11
N LEU A 258 26.19 -19.79 20.03
CA LEU A 258 24.79 -20.21 20.11
C LEU A 258 24.64 -21.66 20.58
N LYS A 259 25.47 -22.58 20.07
CA LYS A 259 25.48 -23.99 20.49
C LYS A 259 25.79 -24.12 21.98
N TYR A 260 26.83 -23.44 22.45
CA TYR A 260 27.23 -23.46 23.85
C TYR A 260 26.20 -22.81 24.78
N ALA A 261 25.59 -21.68 24.37
CA ALA A 261 24.49 -21.05 25.12
C ALA A 261 23.28 -22.00 25.27
N LYS A 262 22.92 -22.76 24.23
CA LYS A 262 21.87 -23.78 24.29
C LYS A 262 22.20 -24.90 25.27
N GLU A 263 23.47 -25.32 25.34
CA GLU A 263 23.93 -26.32 26.30
C GLU A 263 23.83 -25.81 27.75
N LEU A 264 24.28 -24.58 28.01
CA LEU A 264 24.15 -23.95 29.33
C LEU A 264 22.68 -23.76 29.75
N SER A 265 21.80 -23.44 28.80
CA SER A 265 20.36 -23.28 29.05
C SER A 265 19.71 -24.56 29.56
N LYS A 266 20.10 -25.73 29.01
CA LYS A 266 19.64 -27.04 29.51
C LYS A 266 19.97 -27.26 30.99
N ASN A 267 21.06 -26.66 31.47
CA ASN A 267 21.50 -26.73 32.86
C ASN A 267 20.91 -25.62 33.74
N GLY A 268 19.95 -24.83 33.24
CA GLY A 268 19.29 -23.77 34.00
C GLY A 268 20.09 -22.47 34.15
N PHE A 269 21.21 -22.31 33.43
CA PHE A 269 22.14 -21.17 33.57
C PHE A 269 21.49 -19.79 33.36
N PHE A 270 20.47 -19.71 32.48
CA PHE A 270 19.74 -18.47 32.18
C PHE A 270 18.46 -18.29 33.02
N GLY A 271 18.16 -19.18 33.97
CA GLY A 271 16.94 -19.15 34.79
C GLY A 271 16.92 -18.12 35.93
N GLU A 272 18.03 -17.42 36.19
CA GLU A 272 18.14 -16.42 37.26
C GLU A 272 17.61 -15.02 36.84
N LYS A 273 17.03 -14.26 37.79
CA LYS A 273 16.50 -12.91 37.55
C LYS A 273 17.59 -11.95 37.04
N LYS A 274 17.30 -11.24 35.92
CA LYS A 274 18.18 -10.23 35.29
C LYS A 274 18.71 -9.23 36.34
N ARG A 275 20.04 -9.16 36.52
CA ARG A 275 20.69 -8.18 37.41
C ARG A 275 21.11 -6.95 36.60
N LYS A 276 20.56 -5.77 36.93
CA LYS A 276 21.10 -4.49 36.45
C LYS A 276 22.27 -4.06 37.34
N ARG A 277 23.49 -3.98 36.81
CA ARG A 277 24.65 -3.39 37.52
C ARG A 277 24.65 -1.87 37.34
N LYS A 278 24.97 -1.13 38.42
CA LYS A 278 25.01 0.35 38.46
C LYS A 278 26.37 0.95 38.03
N THR A 279 27.38 0.12 37.79
CA THR A 279 28.75 0.54 37.45
C THR A 279 29.26 -0.28 36.27
N VAL A 280 29.91 0.39 35.31
CA VAL A 280 30.65 -0.22 34.20
C VAL A 280 31.91 -0.83 34.81
N ASP A 281 31.99 -2.16 34.87
CA ASP A 281 33.25 -2.83 35.18
C ASP A 281 34.16 -2.65 33.95
N ASN A 282 35.31 -1.99 34.13
CA ASN A 282 36.31 -1.68 33.10
C ASN A 282 37.04 -2.91 32.53
N GLU A 283 36.39 -4.07 32.48
CA GLU A 283 37.06 -5.31 32.11
C GLU A 283 36.96 -5.59 30.60
N HIS A 284 36.03 -5.04 29.80
CA HIS A 284 36.00 -5.39 28.37
C HIS A 284 37.26 -4.92 27.62
N GLU A 285 38.14 -5.87 27.31
CA GLU A 285 39.44 -5.59 26.68
C GLU A 285 39.37 -5.42 25.15
N CYS A 286 38.22 -5.70 24.52
CA CYS A 286 38.09 -5.55 23.07
C CYS A 286 37.94 -4.07 22.66
N SER A 287 38.77 -3.63 21.73
CA SER A 287 38.82 -2.25 21.27
C SER A 287 37.80 -1.92 20.16
N VAL A 288 37.06 -2.94 19.67
CA VAL A 288 36.18 -2.86 18.50
C VAL A 288 34.72 -3.22 18.81
N CYS A 289 34.48 -4.27 19.60
CA CYS A 289 33.14 -4.72 19.95
C CYS A 289 32.42 -3.75 20.89
N GLN A 290 31.10 -3.68 20.77
CA GLN A 290 30.27 -2.92 21.68
C GLN A 290 29.78 -3.83 22.81
N GLU A 291 29.94 -3.40 24.06
CA GLU A 291 29.42 -4.11 25.21
C GLU A 291 27.89 -4.12 25.28
N SER A 292 27.32 -5.21 25.80
CA SER A 292 25.92 -5.27 26.18
C SER A 292 25.71 -4.63 27.57
N PRO A 293 24.82 -3.65 27.72
CA PRO A 293 24.55 -3.01 29.02
C PRO A 293 23.83 -3.95 30.02
N ASP A 294 23.11 -4.95 29.50
CA ASP A 294 22.36 -5.94 30.28
C ASP A 294 22.89 -7.36 29.99
N ASP A 295 22.70 -8.27 30.96
CA ASP A 295 22.98 -9.69 30.80
C ASP A 295 22.12 -10.28 29.68
N LEU A 296 22.77 -11.01 28.78
CA LEU A 296 22.18 -11.70 27.64
C LEU A 296 21.47 -12.98 28.10
N ASP A 297 20.31 -13.26 27.49
CA ASP A 297 19.63 -14.54 27.57
C ASP A 297 20.03 -15.45 26.38
N GLU A 298 19.61 -16.71 26.39
CA GLU A 298 19.92 -17.68 25.32
C GLU A 298 19.57 -17.13 23.93
N ALA A 299 18.39 -16.52 23.78
CA ALA A 299 17.91 -16.00 22.51
C ALA A 299 18.81 -14.87 21.96
N ALA A 300 19.47 -14.11 22.83
CA ALA A 300 20.36 -13.04 22.43
C ALA A 300 21.68 -13.51 21.80
N TYR A 301 22.05 -14.80 21.94
CA TYR A 301 23.22 -15.41 21.28
C TYR A 301 22.95 -15.86 19.83
N ALA A 302 21.82 -15.46 19.24
CA ALA A 302 21.53 -15.76 17.84
C ALA A 302 22.64 -15.26 16.90
N VAL A 303 22.98 -16.05 15.88
CA VAL A 303 23.98 -15.69 14.85
C VAL A 303 23.65 -14.37 14.15
N THR A 304 22.36 -14.02 14.05
CA THR A 304 21.87 -12.77 13.48
C THR A 304 22.16 -11.52 14.32
N ARG A 305 22.69 -11.68 15.55
CA ARG A 305 23.24 -10.58 16.36
C ARG A 305 24.43 -9.89 15.69
N TYR A 306 25.13 -10.60 14.81
CA TYR A 306 26.36 -10.13 14.15
C TYR A 306 26.10 -9.80 12.67
N PRO A 307 26.60 -8.66 12.15
CA PRO A 307 27.21 -7.54 12.90
C PRO A 307 26.18 -6.76 13.72
N LEU A 308 26.63 -5.82 14.57
CA LEU A 308 25.72 -4.98 15.34
C LEU A 308 24.77 -4.22 14.41
N LYS A 309 23.46 -4.37 14.65
CA LYS A 309 22.43 -3.65 13.89
C LYS A 309 22.41 -2.18 14.32
N VAL A 310 22.61 -1.29 13.35
CA VAL A 310 22.51 0.15 13.54
C VAL A 310 21.13 0.63 13.08
N ASP A 311 20.40 1.32 13.95
CA ASP A 311 19.13 1.93 13.59
C ASP A 311 19.34 3.00 12.51
N LYS A 312 18.59 2.87 11.42
CA LYS A 312 18.60 3.89 10.36
C LYS A 312 17.75 5.06 10.82
N LYS A 313 18.29 6.28 10.72
CA LYS A 313 17.48 7.50 10.87
C LYS A 313 16.33 7.46 9.84
N PRO A 314 15.11 7.87 10.21
CA PRO A 314 14.01 7.96 9.25
C PRO A 314 14.39 8.93 8.11
N PRO A 315 13.93 8.66 6.87
CA PRO A 315 14.13 9.59 5.76
C PRO A 315 13.44 10.91 6.08
N ARG A 316 14.01 12.03 5.61
CA ARG A 316 13.37 13.34 5.74
C ARG A 316 12.19 13.45 4.77
N ASP A 317 11.09 14.05 5.19
CA ASP A 317 9.95 14.32 4.31
C ASP A 317 10.21 15.59 3.47
N GLU A 318 9.88 15.52 2.18
CA GLU A 318 9.94 16.65 1.24
C GLU A 318 8.67 16.66 0.38
N GLU A 319 8.15 17.85 0.08
CA GLU A 319 7.02 18.06 -0.83
C GLU A 319 7.44 18.81 -2.08
N CYS A 320 6.85 18.45 -3.21
CA CYS A 320 7.16 19.04 -4.50
C CYS A 320 5.90 19.16 -5.35
N ALA A 321 5.64 20.35 -5.89
CA ALA A 321 4.62 20.56 -6.90
C ALA A 321 5.19 20.20 -8.29
N VAL A 322 4.45 19.43 -9.08
CA VAL A 322 4.84 18.97 -10.40
C VAL A 322 3.75 19.36 -11.39
N ALA A 323 4.10 20.17 -12.39
CA ALA A 323 3.19 20.60 -13.44
C ALA A 323 3.44 19.82 -14.74
N ILE A 324 2.47 19.02 -15.13
CA ILE A 324 2.37 18.45 -16.47
C ILE A 324 1.74 19.52 -17.36
N VAL A 325 2.57 20.24 -18.11
CA VAL A 325 2.11 21.29 -19.02
C VAL A 325 1.89 20.69 -20.41
N GLU A 326 0.65 20.75 -20.87
CA GLU A 326 0.22 20.31 -22.19
C GLU A 326 -0.15 21.52 -23.05
N ARG A 327 0.49 21.62 -24.21
CA ARG A 327 0.21 22.63 -25.23
C ARG A 327 -0.67 22.04 -26.33
N ILE A 328 -1.78 22.73 -26.61
CA ILE A 328 -2.69 22.41 -27.73
C ILE A 328 -2.44 23.40 -28.86
N VAL A 329 -1.78 22.94 -29.93
CA VAL A 329 -1.42 23.77 -31.10
C VAL A 329 -2.59 23.93 -32.08
N SER A 330 -3.36 22.86 -32.30
CA SER A 330 -4.61 22.88 -33.06
C SER A 330 -5.50 21.70 -32.64
N LYS A 331 -6.79 21.68 -33.02
CA LYS A 331 -7.71 20.56 -32.71
C LYS A 331 -7.29 19.23 -33.34
N ASP A 332 -6.51 19.26 -34.42
CA ASP A 332 -6.11 18.09 -35.21
C ASP A 332 -4.61 17.74 -35.06
N SER A 333 -3.85 18.53 -34.28
CA SER A 333 -2.42 18.28 -34.02
C SER A 333 -2.23 17.53 -32.71
N GLU A 334 -1.23 16.64 -32.67
CA GLU A 334 -0.87 15.95 -31.43
C GLU A 334 -0.45 16.96 -30.33
N PRO A 335 -0.89 16.74 -29.08
CA PRO A 335 -0.50 17.59 -27.98
C PRO A 335 0.99 17.43 -27.65
N LEU A 336 1.61 18.55 -27.26
CA LEU A 336 3.01 18.58 -26.85
C LEU A 336 3.13 18.80 -25.34
N TYR A 337 4.11 18.14 -24.72
CA TYR A 337 4.38 18.20 -23.29
C TYR A 337 5.71 18.88 -23.01
N LEU A 338 5.73 19.76 -22.01
CA LEU A 338 6.95 20.44 -21.57
C LEU A 338 7.76 19.54 -20.63
N ILE A 339 9.05 19.38 -20.93
CA ILE A 339 10.02 18.77 -20.02
C ILE A 339 11.30 19.60 -19.93
N SER A 340 12.00 19.48 -18.81
CA SER A 340 13.28 20.12 -18.56
C SER A 340 14.31 19.16 -17.99
N ARG A 341 15.58 19.38 -18.31
CA ARG A 341 16.70 18.60 -17.84
C ARG A 341 17.13 19.09 -16.46
N ARG A 342 17.35 18.16 -15.53
CA ARG A 342 17.88 18.46 -14.19
C ARG A 342 19.37 18.82 -14.28
N PRO A 343 19.88 19.65 -13.34
CA PRO A 343 21.30 19.97 -13.26
C PRO A 343 22.21 18.73 -13.27
N ASP A 344 23.44 18.87 -13.75
CA ASP A 344 24.41 17.77 -13.84
C ASP A 344 24.96 17.28 -12.49
N THR A 345 24.52 17.89 -11.39
CA THR A 345 24.87 17.54 -10.01
C THR A 345 23.62 17.49 -9.13
N GLY A 346 23.69 16.75 -8.02
CA GLY A 346 22.58 16.61 -7.07
C GLY A 346 21.64 15.43 -7.34
N LEU A 347 20.43 15.49 -6.78
CA LEU A 347 19.44 14.42 -6.87
C LEU A 347 18.93 14.28 -8.31
N LEU A 348 18.99 13.05 -8.84
CA LEU A 348 18.52 12.69 -10.19
C LEU A 348 19.20 13.50 -11.32
N ALA A 349 20.49 13.81 -11.12
CA ALA A 349 21.27 14.65 -12.02
C ALA A 349 21.21 14.21 -13.49
N GLY A 350 21.00 15.18 -14.39
CA GLY A 350 21.00 14.99 -15.83
C GLY A 350 19.79 14.26 -16.42
N LEU A 351 18.78 13.89 -15.61
CA LEU A 351 17.54 13.30 -16.10
C LEU A 351 16.54 14.36 -16.55
N TRP A 352 15.63 13.98 -17.44
CA TRP A 352 14.50 14.82 -17.82
C TRP A 352 13.39 14.75 -16.77
N GLU A 353 12.67 15.83 -16.56
CA GLU A 353 11.52 15.91 -15.66
C GLU A 353 10.45 16.88 -16.16
N PHE A 354 9.23 16.70 -15.68
CA PHE A 354 8.22 17.75 -15.77
C PHE A 354 8.65 18.95 -14.94
N PRO A 355 8.24 20.18 -15.29
CA PRO A 355 8.40 21.36 -14.45
C PRO A 355 8.04 21.05 -12.99
N SER A 356 9.04 21.12 -12.11
CA SER A 356 8.91 20.74 -10.71
C SER A 356 9.44 21.84 -9.79
N LEU A 357 8.68 22.13 -8.73
CA LEU A 357 8.97 23.14 -7.72
C LEU A 357 9.01 22.48 -6.35
N GLU A 358 10.13 22.58 -5.65
CA GLU A 358 10.23 22.16 -4.25
C GLU A 358 9.42 23.13 -3.37
N LEU A 359 8.66 22.60 -2.41
CA LEU A 359 7.86 23.40 -1.49
C LEU A 359 8.61 23.59 -0.16
N ASP A 360 8.55 24.80 0.39
CA ASP A 360 9.28 25.16 1.62
C ASP A 360 8.67 24.55 2.90
N SER A 361 7.40 24.15 2.85
CA SER A 361 6.62 23.62 3.96
C SER A 361 5.89 22.33 3.56
N LEU A 362 5.71 21.44 4.54
CA LEU A 362 4.83 20.27 4.40
C LEU A 362 3.37 20.68 4.54
N ASP A 363 2.47 19.90 3.95
CA ASP A 363 1.02 20.08 3.93
C ASP A 363 0.58 21.44 3.37
N THR A 364 1.27 21.94 2.35
CA THR A 364 0.96 23.25 1.74
C THR A 364 -0.47 23.26 1.16
N ASP A 365 -1.22 24.36 1.33
CA ASP A 365 -2.59 24.47 0.82
C ASP A 365 -2.65 24.41 -0.73
N TYR A 366 -3.75 23.92 -1.29
CA TYR A 366 -3.92 23.80 -2.74
C TYR A 366 -3.82 25.15 -3.46
N MET A 367 -4.46 26.20 -2.94
CA MET A 367 -4.42 27.53 -3.59
C MET A 367 -3.02 28.14 -3.51
N GLU A 368 -2.31 27.92 -2.41
CA GLU A 368 -0.92 28.34 -2.28
C GLU A 368 -0.01 27.61 -3.29
N ARG A 369 -0.17 26.29 -3.44
CA ARG A 369 0.57 25.51 -4.45
C ARG A 369 0.28 25.98 -5.87
N LEU A 370 -0.99 26.28 -6.19
CA LEU A 370 -1.40 26.75 -7.52
C LEU A 370 -0.76 28.10 -7.85
N ASN A 371 -0.78 29.04 -6.90
CA ASN A 371 -0.14 30.35 -7.07
C ASN A 371 1.39 30.21 -7.27
N LYS A 372 2.05 29.43 -6.42
CA LYS A 372 3.50 29.19 -6.52
C LYS A 372 3.89 28.51 -7.83
N THR A 373 3.11 27.53 -8.28
CA THR A 373 3.36 26.80 -9.53
C THR A 373 3.16 27.70 -10.74
N THR A 374 2.13 28.56 -10.73
CA THR A 374 1.90 29.55 -11.80
C THR A 374 3.06 30.52 -11.92
N GLN A 375 3.44 31.15 -10.81
CA GLN A 375 4.58 32.08 -10.77
C GLN A 375 5.88 31.41 -11.23
N PHE A 376 6.10 30.15 -10.84
CA PHE A 376 7.27 29.38 -11.26
C PHE A 376 7.29 29.13 -12.78
N LEU A 377 6.15 28.76 -13.38
CA LEU A 377 6.04 28.53 -14.82
C LEU A 377 6.26 29.82 -15.62
N GLU A 378 5.68 30.93 -15.19
CA GLU A 378 5.86 32.25 -15.80
C GLU A 378 7.31 32.73 -15.67
N THR A 379 7.92 32.60 -14.49
CA THR A 379 9.27 33.14 -14.23
C THR A 379 10.37 32.30 -14.90
N LYS A 380 10.31 30.97 -14.75
CA LYS A 380 11.38 30.07 -15.21
C LYS A 380 11.24 29.69 -16.67
N TYR A 381 10.01 29.41 -17.12
CA TYR A 381 9.74 28.91 -18.46
C TYR A 381 9.15 29.99 -19.39
N GLN A 382 8.91 31.21 -18.88
CA GLN A 382 8.38 32.34 -19.67
C GLN A 382 7.06 32.01 -20.38
N LEU A 383 6.25 31.15 -19.74
CA LEU A 383 4.94 30.73 -20.24
C LEU A 383 3.89 31.78 -19.89
N GLU A 384 3.18 32.28 -20.90
CA GLU A 384 2.01 33.14 -20.72
C GLU A 384 0.77 32.25 -20.66
N LEU A 385 0.32 31.96 -19.44
CA LEU A 385 -0.85 31.12 -19.20
C LEU A 385 -2.12 31.99 -19.14
N ASP A 386 -2.68 32.36 -20.30
CA ASP A 386 -3.95 33.09 -20.36
C ASP A 386 -5.13 32.15 -20.10
N GLN A 387 -5.64 32.16 -18.86
CA GLN A 387 -6.72 31.30 -18.37
C GLN A 387 -6.55 29.80 -18.69
N PRO A 388 -5.46 29.16 -18.21
CA PRO A 388 -5.23 27.74 -18.48
C PRO A 388 -6.31 26.88 -17.81
N THR A 389 -6.66 25.76 -18.45
CA THR A 389 -7.46 24.73 -17.79
C THR A 389 -6.54 23.92 -16.88
N ARG A 390 -6.86 23.82 -15.59
CA ARG A 390 -6.03 23.16 -14.58
C ARG A 390 -6.78 22.00 -13.94
N HIS A 391 -6.10 20.88 -13.76
CA HIS A 391 -6.61 19.67 -13.13
C HIS A 391 -5.60 19.17 -12.10
N ASP A 392 -6.00 19.04 -10.84
CA ASP A 392 -5.19 18.30 -9.86
C ASP A 392 -5.32 16.80 -10.14
N LEU A 393 -4.21 16.10 -10.33
CA LEU A 393 -4.18 14.65 -10.57
C LEU A 393 -3.90 13.87 -9.27
N GLY A 394 -3.45 14.54 -8.21
CA GLY A 394 -3.24 14.01 -6.87
C GLY A 394 -1.78 13.79 -6.53
N ASN A 395 -1.56 12.98 -5.50
CA ASN A 395 -0.25 12.83 -4.88
C ASN A 395 0.43 11.53 -5.28
N VAL A 396 1.72 11.61 -5.63
CA VAL A 396 2.61 10.47 -5.82
C VAL A 396 3.68 10.47 -4.74
N VAL A 397 3.67 9.45 -3.88
CA VAL A 397 4.75 9.26 -2.89
C VAL A 397 5.88 8.43 -3.51
N HIS A 398 7.11 8.93 -3.41
CA HIS A 398 8.33 8.26 -3.83
C HIS A 398 9.36 8.22 -2.70
N LEU A 399 9.90 7.03 -2.44
CA LEU A 399 10.87 6.80 -1.36
C LEU A 399 12.27 6.69 -1.94
N PHE A 400 13.13 7.62 -1.58
CA PHE A 400 14.57 7.53 -1.73
C PHE A 400 15.21 7.01 -0.43
N SER A 401 16.46 6.57 -0.49
CA SER A 401 17.19 6.05 0.68
C SER A 401 17.29 7.03 1.86
N HIS A 402 17.18 8.33 1.61
CA HIS A 402 17.33 9.39 2.61
C HIS A 402 16.18 10.42 2.60
N ILE A 403 15.24 10.32 1.66
CA ILE A 403 14.15 11.28 1.45
C ILE A 403 12.85 10.51 1.16
N ARG A 404 11.77 10.87 1.83
CA ARG A 404 10.40 10.51 1.44
C ARG A 404 9.80 11.72 0.73
N LYS A 405 9.62 11.62 -0.57
CA LYS A 405 9.17 12.74 -1.41
C LYS A 405 7.71 12.56 -1.81
N VAL A 406 6.89 13.58 -1.58
CA VAL A 406 5.50 13.65 -2.03
C VAL A 406 5.42 14.62 -3.20
N TYR A 407 5.03 14.10 -4.36
CA TYR A 407 4.80 14.92 -5.56
C TYR A 407 3.31 15.23 -5.68
N HIS A 408 2.94 16.51 -5.65
CA HIS A 408 1.60 17.01 -5.96
C HIS A 408 1.53 17.25 -7.47
N ILE A 409 0.74 16.44 -8.18
CA ILE A 409 0.71 16.46 -9.64
C ILE A 409 -0.45 17.32 -10.14
N GLU A 410 -0.13 18.35 -10.91
CA GLU A 410 -1.09 19.21 -11.61
C GLU A 410 -0.96 18.99 -13.12
N TRP A 411 -2.07 18.95 -13.84
CA TRP A 411 -2.13 18.98 -15.30
C TRP A 411 -2.69 20.31 -15.76
N ILE A 412 -1.94 20.99 -16.62
CA ILE A 412 -2.22 22.34 -17.10
C ILE A 412 -2.34 22.28 -18.61
N GLN A 413 -3.49 22.67 -19.14
CA GLN A 413 -3.73 22.79 -20.57
C GLN A 413 -3.89 24.24 -20.95
N TYR A 414 -3.28 24.64 -22.07
CA TYR A 414 -3.47 25.96 -22.63
C TYR A 414 -3.33 25.94 -24.16
N GLN A 415 -3.98 26.91 -24.81
CA GLN A 415 -3.85 27.18 -26.23
C GLN A 415 -2.90 28.36 -26.42
N HIS A 416 -2.00 28.26 -27.39
CA HIS A 416 -1.06 29.34 -27.71
C HIS A 416 -1.10 29.63 -29.21
N ASP A 417 -1.19 30.91 -29.58
CA ASP A 417 -1.14 31.39 -30.96
C ASP A 417 0.30 31.43 -31.52
N GLN A 418 0.45 31.24 -32.82
CA GLN A 418 1.62 30.63 -33.52
C GLN A 418 3.02 31.32 -33.45
N ASP A 419 3.25 32.35 -32.63
CA ASP A 419 4.37 33.31 -32.87
C ASP A 419 5.52 33.37 -31.84
N ARG A 420 5.72 32.37 -30.96
CA ARG A 420 6.96 32.28 -30.14
C ARG A 420 7.85 31.12 -30.55
N VAL A 421 9.15 31.42 -30.71
CA VAL A 421 10.21 30.42 -30.85
C VAL A 421 10.22 29.56 -29.59
N ASP A 422 10.02 28.25 -29.77
CA ASP A 422 10.08 27.29 -28.68
C ASP A 422 11.42 27.44 -27.94
N VAL A 423 11.37 27.50 -26.61
CA VAL A 423 12.57 27.45 -25.76
C VAL A 423 13.13 26.03 -25.89
N ASP A 424 13.92 25.80 -26.93
CA ASP A 424 14.74 24.61 -27.11
C ASP A 424 16.21 25.04 -27.04
N ASP A 425 16.70 25.11 -25.80
CA ASP A 425 18.09 25.48 -25.48
C ASP A 425 18.92 24.26 -25.03
N GLY A 426 18.39 23.05 -25.22
CA GLY A 426 18.96 21.79 -24.75
C GLY A 426 18.76 21.53 -23.24
N GLN A 427 18.20 22.47 -22.48
CA GLN A 427 17.79 22.30 -21.08
C GLN A 427 16.27 22.18 -20.94
N VAL A 428 15.50 22.76 -21.85
CA VAL A 428 14.04 22.66 -21.93
C VAL A 428 13.65 22.21 -23.33
N LYS A 429 12.63 21.37 -23.45
CA LYS A 429 12.07 20.99 -24.75
C LYS A 429 10.60 20.60 -24.67
N TRP A 430 9.92 20.72 -25.79
CA TRP A 430 8.57 20.20 -26.02
C TRP A 430 8.66 18.83 -26.70
N VAL A 431 7.91 17.85 -26.21
CA VAL A 431 7.93 16.48 -26.72
C VAL A 431 6.52 15.94 -26.94
N THR A 432 6.38 15.04 -27.90
CA THR A 432 5.15 14.23 -28.05
C THR A 432 5.00 13.25 -26.88
N LEU A 433 3.82 12.64 -26.76
CA LEU A 433 3.59 11.60 -25.75
C LEU A 433 4.52 10.38 -25.95
N GLU A 434 4.82 10.02 -27.19
CA GLU A 434 5.72 8.89 -27.51
C GLU A 434 7.16 9.20 -27.11
N GLU A 435 7.65 10.39 -27.47
CA GLU A 435 8.99 10.87 -27.10
C GLU A 435 9.15 11.01 -25.58
N LEU A 436 8.10 11.47 -24.89
CA LEU A 436 8.05 11.55 -23.44
C LEU A 436 8.20 10.16 -22.79
N LYS A 437 7.52 9.15 -23.33
CA LYS A 437 7.62 7.76 -22.86
C LYS A 437 9.02 7.17 -23.10
N ALA A 438 9.68 7.56 -24.18
CA ALA A 438 11.05 7.15 -24.49
C ALA A 438 12.12 7.90 -23.67
N SER A 439 11.80 9.08 -23.14
CA SER A 439 12.75 9.94 -22.43
C SER A 439 13.16 9.36 -21.06
N PRO A 440 14.43 9.55 -20.63
CA PRO A 440 14.92 9.05 -19.35
C PRO A 440 14.41 9.92 -18.19
N ILE A 441 13.15 9.71 -17.80
CA ILE A 441 12.50 10.37 -16.67
C ILE A 441 12.54 9.52 -15.38
N PRO A 442 12.61 10.13 -14.18
CA PRO A 442 12.60 9.43 -12.90
C PRO A 442 11.36 8.56 -12.69
N THR A 443 11.51 7.44 -11.97
CA THR A 443 10.40 6.50 -11.67
C THR A 443 9.23 7.17 -10.94
N GLY A 444 9.50 8.15 -10.07
CA GLY A 444 8.45 8.95 -9.42
C GLY A 444 7.57 9.69 -10.42
N LEU A 445 8.18 10.30 -11.46
CA LEU A 445 7.47 11.07 -12.47
C LEU A 445 6.83 10.19 -13.55
N LYS A 446 7.36 8.98 -13.80
CA LYS A 446 6.65 7.96 -14.60
C LYS A 446 5.27 7.64 -14.02
N LYS A 447 5.12 7.66 -12.69
CA LYS A 447 3.81 7.47 -12.03
C LYS A 447 2.88 8.67 -12.28
N ALA A 448 3.41 9.89 -12.34
CA ALA A 448 2.63 11.08 -12.69
C ALA A 448 2.06 10.98 -14.12
N LEU A 449 2.87 10.51 -15.08
CA LEU A 449 2.38 10.25 -16.45
C LEU A 449 1.25 9.21 -16.47
N LYS A 450 1.38 8.13 -15.69
CA LYS A 450 0.30 7.13 -15.54
C LYS A 450 -0.98 7.74 -14.93
N LEU A 451 -0.87 8.72 -14.03
CA LEU A 451 -2.05 9.42 -13.50
C LEU A 451 -2.74 10.24 -14.59
N LEU A 452 -1.98 10.93 -15.45
CA LEU A 452 -2.52 11.65 -16.59
C LEU A 452 -3.25 10.71 -17.55
N GLU A 453 -2.64 9.57 -17.91
CA GLU A 453 -3.26 8.57 -18.78
C GLU A 453 -4.56 8.02 -18.19
N LYS A 454 -4.57 7.74 -16.87
CA LYS A 454 -5.78 7.31 -16.15
C LYS A 454 -6.86 8.40 -16.17
N PHE A 455 -6.48 9.66 -15.96
CA PHE A 455 -7.41 10.79 -15.99
C PHE A 455 -8.05 10.94 -17.37
N LYS A 456 -7.22 10.93 -18.44
CA LYS A 456 -7.69 11.00 -19.83
C LYS A 456 -8.53 9.81 -20.28
N ALA A 457 -8.36 8.64 -19.65
CA ALA A 457 -9.14 7.44 -19.96
C ALA A 457 -10.48 7.37 -19.21
N CYS A 458 -10.73 8.24 -18.22
CA CYS A 458 -11.98 8.24 -17.45
C CYS A 458 -13.08 9.06 -18.17
N ASP A 459 -13.69 8.48 -19.20
CA ASP A 459 -14.85 9.05 -19.91
C ASP A 459 -16.19 8.68 -19.24
N PHE A 460 -16.44 9.17 -18.03
CA PHE A 460 -17.79 9.13 -17.46
C PHE A 460 -18.22 10.53 -17.01
N VAL A 461 -19.49 10.84 -17.25
CA VAL A 461 -20.11 12.11 -16.88
C VAL A 461 -21.36 11.81 -16.06
N MET A 462 -21.42 12.34 -14.84
CA MET A 462 -22.61 12.26 -13.97
C MET A 462 -23.08 13.68 -13.65
N PRO A 463 -23.92 14.31 -14.50
CA PRO A 463 -24.38 15.67 -14.27
C PRO A 463 -25.19 15.78 -12.97
N THR A 464 -25.10 16.92 -12.31
CA THR A 464 -26.03 17.33 -11.25
C THR A 464 -26.83 18.51 -11.77
N LYS A 465 -28.15 18.34 -11.86
CA LYS A 465 -29.06 19.35 -12.44
C LYS A 465 -29.82 20.07 -11.34
N PHE A 466 -29.85 21.39 -11.41
CA PHE A 466 -30.68 22.24 -10.56
C PHE A 466 -31.69 22.98 -11.41
N THR A 467 -32.98 22.79 -11.10
CA THR A 467 -34.04 23.63 -11.66
C THR A 467 -34.56 24.56 -10.57
N ILE A 468 -34.42 25.86 -10.81
CA ILE A 468 -34.78 26.92 -9.88
C ILE A 468 -36.08 27.55 -10.35
N PHE A 469 -37.09 27.57 -9.50
CA PHE A 469 -38.39 28.18 -9.79
C PHE A 469 -38.51 29.53 -9.10
N ILE A 470 -38.74 30.58 -9.89
CA ILE A 470 -38.92 31.96 -9.41
C ILE A 470 -40.40 32.36 -9.50
N PRO A 471 -40.93 33.17 -8.55
CA PRO A 471 -42.32 33.57 -8.55
C PRO A 471 -42.65 34.49 -9.74
N PRO A 472 -43.85 34.37 -10.32
CA PRO A 472 -44.29 35.16 -11.48
C PRO A 472 -44.33 36.66 -11.19
N THR A 473 -44.43 37.07 -9.93
CA THR A 473 -44.48 38.48 -9.50
C THR A 473 -43.14 39.22 -9.67
N VAL A 474 -42.01 38.49 -9.69
CA VAL A 474 -40.65 39.06 -9.77
C VAL A 474 -40.08 38.97 -11.19
N GLN A 475 -40.56 38.00 -11.96
CA GLN A 475 -40.03 37.64 -13.26
C GLN A 475 -40.05 38.74 -14.36
N PRO A 476 -40.97 39.73 -14.40
CA PRO A 476 -40.91 40.82 -15.37
C PRO A 476 -39.62 41.65 -15.32
N SER A 477 -38.82 41.49 -14.24
CA SER A 477 -37.57 42.22 -13.98
C SER A 477 -36.30 41.37 -14.10
N ILE A 478 -36.41 40.06 -14.38
CA ILE A 478 -35.28 39.12 -14.37
C ILE A 478 -35.21 38.34 -15.69
N ASP A 479 -34.05 38.36 -16.34
CA ASP A 479 -33.74 37.47 -17.46
C ASP A 479 -33.26 36.10 -16.92
N ASN A 480 -34.03 35.04 -17.22
CA ASN A 480 -33.76 33.68 -16.74
C ASN A 480 -32.46 33.08 -17.30
N ASP A 481 -32.09 33.40 -18.54
CA ASP A 481 -30.88 32.87 -19.17
C ASP A 481 -29.64 33.56 -18.59
N GLN A 482 -29.73 34.89 -18.40
CA GLN A 482 -28.68 35.67 -17.75
C GLN A 482 -28.47 35.23 -16.29
N LEU A 483 -29.56 35.00 -15.53
CA LEU A 483 -29.47 34.54 -14.15
C LEU A 483 -28.90 33.12 -14.06
N SER A 484 -29.31 32.21 -14.95
CA SER A 484 -28.75 30.85 -15.02
C SER A 484 -27.24 30.88 -15.25
N ALA A 485 -26.77 31.73 -16.18
CA ALA A 485 -25.35 31.92 -16.47
C ALA A 485 -24.59 32.53 -15.28
N GLU A 486 -25.17 33.51 -14.59
CA GLU A 486 -24.57 34.15 -13.41
C GLU A 486 -24.39 33.15 -12.25
N ILE A 487 -25.42 32.35 -11.95
CA ILE A 487 -25.34 31.31 -10.91
C ILE A 487 -24.27 30.27 -11.28
N LYS A 488 -24.24 29.82 -12.54
CA LYS A 488 -23.27 28.82 -13.02
C LYS A 488 -21.84 29.33 -12.93
N SER A 489 -21.61 30.62 -13.22
CA SER A 489 -20.32 31.29 -13.08
C SER A 489 -19.87 31.38 -11.62
N LYS A 490 -20.75 31.85 -10.72
CA LYS A 490 -20.44 31.97 -9.29
C LYS A 490 -20.15 30.62 -8.63
N LEU A 491 -20.95 29.60 -8.94
CA LEU A 491 -20.69 28.23 -8.49
C LEU A 491 -19.39 27.69 -9.09
N THR A 492 -19.13 27.94 -10.38
CA THR A 492 -17.87 27.55 -11.03
C THR A 492 -16.65 28.09 -10.31
N ASN A 493 -16.66 29.35 -9.89
CA ASN A 493 -15.55 29.98 -9.17
C ASN A 493 -15.37 29.36 -7.77
N ARG A 494 -16.46 29.14 -7.04
CA ARG A 494 -16.43 28.50 -5.71
C ARG A 494 -15.98 27.03 -5.75
N LEU A 495 -16.17 26.38 -6.89
CA LEU A 495 -15.81 24.97 -7.13
C LEU A 495 -14.52 24.80 -7.94
N SER A 496 -13.77 25.88 -8.18
CA SER A 496 -12.53 25.85 -8.96
C SER A 496 -11.43 25.00 -8.31
N SER A 497 -11.46 24.81 -6.99
CA SER A 497 -10.58 23.90 -6.25
C SER A 497 -10.95 22.42 -6.40
N PHE A 498 -12.03 22.09 -7.12
CA PHE A 498 -12.51 20.71 -7.23
C PHE A 498 -11.85 19.90 -8.34
N LYS A 499 -11.20 18.82 -7.92
CA LYS A 499 -10.27 18.01 -8.70
C LYS A 499 -10.83 17.32 -9.97
N TYR A 500 -12.14 17.05 -10.04
CA TYR A 500 -12.80 16.32 -11.15
C TYR A 500 -14.05 17.01 -11.69
N LYS A 501 -14.06 18.34 -11.72
CA LYS A 501 -15.23 19.13 -12.12
C LYS A 501 -15.79 18.76 -13.51
N THR A 502 -14.94 18.31 -14.42
CA THR A 502 -15.30 17.90 -15.79
C THR A 502 -16.18 16.66 -15.84
N ASN A 503 -15.99 15.72 -14.92
CA ASN A 503 -16.74 14.45 -14.86
C ASN A 503 -18.08 14.58 -14.13
N PHE A 504 -18.26 15.68 -13.40
CA PHE A 504 -19.48 15.97 -12.66
C PHE A 504 -19.94 17.40 -12.98
N PRO A 505 -20.49 17.66 -14.19
CA PRO A 505 -20.93 19.01 -14.53
C PRO A 505 -22.15 19.41 -13.69
N ILE A 506 -22.25 20.70 -13.36
CA ILE A 506 -23.43 21.29 -12.73
C ILE A 506 -24.19 22.08 -13.78
N ASP A 507 -25.44 21.71 -13.99
CA ASP A 507 -26.36 22.37 -14.91
C ASP A 507 -27.46 23.08 -14.14
N ILE A 508 -27.79 24.29 -14.60
CA ILE A 508 -28.70 25.20 -13.90
C ILE A 508 -29.70 25.71 -14.91
N SER A 509 -30.98 25.57 -14.58
CA SER A 509 -32.09 26.09 -15.38
C SER A 509 -33.03 26.90 -14.49
N VAL A 510 -33.38 28.11 -14.88
CA VAL A 510 -34.35 28.96 -14.15
C VAL A 510 -35.69 28.96 -14.90
N LEU A 511 -36.78 28.64 -14.20
CA LEU A 511 -38.14 28.51 -14.74
C LEU A 511 -39.20 29.24 -13.87
N GLU A 512 -40.41 29.37 -14.42
CA GLU A 512 -41.56 29.99 -13.75
C GLU A 512 -42.32 29.00 -12.87
N GLN A 513 -42.72 29.43 -11.67
CA GLN A 513 -43.52 28.59 -10.77
C GLN A 513 -44.89 28.18 -11.37
N ASP A 514 -45.55 29.03 -12.17
CA ASP A 514 -46.91 28.76 -12.71
C ASP A 514 -46.94 27.76 -13.88
N LYS A 515 -45.79 27.38 -14.44
CA LYS A 515 -45.70 26.40 -15.54
C LYS A 515 -45.60 24.95 -15.05
N VAL A 516 -45.71 24.70 -13.75
CA VAL A 516 -45.53 23.37 -13.13
C VAL A 516 -46.86 22.59 -13.14
N ASN A 517 -47.33 22.22 -14.33
CA ASN A 517 -48.37 21.19 -14.45
C ASN A 517 -47.74 19.81 -14.28
N GLY A 518 -47.77 19.30 -13.04
CA GLY A 518 -47.49 17.92 -12.68
C GLY A 518 -46.02 17.66 -12.32
N HIS A 519 -45.81 17.11 -11.13
CA HIS A 519 -44.57 16.46 -10.69
C HIS A 519 -44.21 15.31 -11.64
N LYS A 520 -43.72 15.60 -12.85
CA LYS A 520 -43.14 14.58 -13.72
C LYS A 520 -41.90 14.03 -13.03
N GLU A 521 -41.86 12.71 -12.92
CA GLU A 521 -40.80 11.90 -12.31
C GLU A 521 -39.41 12.46 -12.62
N ALA A 522 -38.84 13.20 -11.67
CA ALA A 522 -37.51 13.74 -11.81
C ALA A 522 -36.49 12.60 -11.82
N SER A 523 -35.51 12.69 -12.73
CA SER A 523 -34.41 11.75 -12.80
C SER A 523 -33.47 11.92 -11.60
N ILE A 524 -32.72 10.86 -11.29
CA ILE A 524 -31.74 10.85 -10.19
C ILE A 524 -30.68 11.92 -10.44
N GLY A 525 -30.36 12.72 -9.42
CA GLY A 525 -29.41 13.83 -9.55
C GLY A 525 -29.99 15.12 -10.16
N HIS A 526 -31.32 15.19 -10.29
CA HIS A 526 -32.05 16.42 -10.62
C HIS A 526 -32.80 16.95 -9.39
N TYR A 527 -32.39 18.14 -8.92
CA TYR A 527 -32.91 18.80 -7.73
C TYR A 527 -33.68 20.08 -8.08
N PHE A 528 -34.75 20.36 -7.32
CA PHE A 528 -35.60 21.54 -7.51
C PHE A 528 -35.48 22.52 -6.35
N ILE A 529 -35.35 23.79 -6.66
CA ILE A 529 -35.30 24.87 -5.66
C ILE A 529 -36.39 25.89 -5.98
N TYR A 530 -37.35 26.05 -5.09
CA TYR A 530 -38.40 27.07 -5.18
C TYR A 530 -37.95 28.29 -4.39
N VAL A 531 -37.87 29.45 -5.03
CA VAL A 531 -37.45 30.69 -4.39
C VAL A 531 -38.66 31.56 -4.10
N ASP A 532 -38.83 32.05 -2.87
CA ASP A 532 -39.91 32.96 -2.47
C ASP A 532 -39.39 34.15 -1.66
N GLN A 533 -40.19 35.22 -1.55
CA GLN A 533 -39.83 36.42 -0.79
C GLN A 533 -40.28 36.32 0.67
N ALA A 534 -39.39 36.62 1.63
CA ALA A 534 -39.69 36.73 3.06
C ALA A 534 -38.72 37.67 3.80
N ASP A 535 -39.07 38.10 5.02
CA ASP A 535 -38.24 39.02 5.82
C ASP A 535 -36.89 38.42 6.29
N LYS A 536 -36.76 37.09 6.28
CA LYS A 536 -35.58 36.34 6.72
C LYS A 536 -35.21 35.29 5.69
N ILE A 537 -33.91 34.96 5.65
CA ILE A 537 -33.41 33.87 4.83
C ILE A 537 -33.68 32.54 5.54
N ASP A 538 -34.50 31.70 4.92
CA ASP A 538 -34.94 30.42 5.46
C ASP A 538 -34.91 29.36 4.35
N LEU A 539 -34.39 28.19 4.65
CA LEU A 539 -34.26 27.08 3.71
C LEU A 539 -34.94 25.84 4.27
N ASP A 540 -36.03 25.44 3.63
CA ASP A 540 -36.76 24.21 3.95
C ASP A 540 -36.36 23.14 2.93
N ILE A 541 -35.62 22.13 3.37
CA ILE A 541 -35.19 21.00 2.51
C ILE A 541 -36.24 19.90 2.65
N GLY A 542 -36.99 19.67 1.57
CA GLY A 542 -38.06 18.69 1.49
C GLY A 542 -37.55 17.26 1.29
N SER A 543 -38.46 16.32 1.47
CA SER A 543 -38.18 14.88 1.35
C SER A 543 -38.16 14.34 -0.09
N GLU A 544 -38.63 15.11 -1.09
CA GLU A 544 -38.85 14.70 -2.49
C GLU A 544 -38.02 15.51 -3.52
N ARG A 545 -36.70 15.66 -3.30
CA ARG A 545 -35.77 16.42 -4.18
C ARG A 545 -36.09 17.90 -4.35
N SER A 546 -36.98 18.44 -3.53
CA SER A 546 -37.40 19.83 -3.54
C SER A 546 -36.85 20.57 -2.33
N SER A 547 -36.47 21.83 -2.51
CA SER A 547 -36.12 22.74 -1.44
C SER A 547 -36.84 24.06 -1.64
N PHE A 548 -37.29 24.69 -0.56
CA PHE A 548 -37.92 26.01 -0.59
C PHE A 548 -36.97 27.01 0.08
N LEU A 549 -36.50 27.96 -0.70
CA LEU A 549 -35.58 29.01 -0.29
C LEU A 549 -36.34 30.34 -0.21
N LYS A 550 -36.45 30.89 1.00
CA LYS A 550 -37.03 32.21 1.24
C LYS A 550 -35.91 33.23 1.34
N ILE A 551 -36.00 34.35 0.61
CA ILE A 551 -34.99 35.42 0.62
C ILE A 551 -35.63 36.80 0.79
N ASN A 552 -34.84 37.76 1.29
CA ASN A 552 -35.28 39.13 1.57
C ASN A 552 -35.25 40.05 0.33
N ASP A 553 -34.19 39.95 -0.47
CA ASP A 553 -34.00 40.71 -1.69
C ASP A 553 -34.09 39.82 -2.94
N MET A 554 -35.08 40.10 -3.79
CA MET A 554 -35.40 39.33 -5.00
C MET A 554 -34.70 39.88 -6.26
N THR A 555 -33.61 40.66 -6.14
CA THR A 555 -32.78 41.04 -7.30
C THR A 555 -31.99 39.85 -7.86
N SER A 556 -31.69 39.85 -9.17
CA SER A 556 -30.92 38.77 -9.83
C SER A 556 -29.59 38.47 -9.15
N SER A 557 -28.84 39.51 -8.76
CA SER A 557 -27.53 39.36 -8.11
C SER A 557 -27.64 38.78 -6.69
N SER A 558 -28.68 39.18 -5.93
CA SER A 558 -28.97 38.65 -4.59
C SER A 558 -29.39 37.17 -4.65
N ILE A 559 -30.27 36.82 -5.59
CA ILE A 559 -30.68 35.43 -5.85
C ILE A 559 -29.45 34.58 -6.20
N ALA A 560 -28.60 35.06 -7.12
CA ALA A 560 -27.41 34.34 -7.54
C ALA A 560 -26.38 34.14 -6.41
N GLU A 561 -26.16 35.16 -5.57
CA GLU A 561 -25.23 35.07 -4.43
C GLU A 561 -25.75 34.12 -3.33
N THR A 562 -27.05 34.19 -3.04
CA THR A 562 -27.68 33.33 -2.02
C THR A 562 -27.65 31.87 -2.47
N LEU A 563 -28.00 31.58 -3.72
CA LEU A 563 -27.93 30.22 -4.27
C LEU A 563 -26.50 29.68 -4.34
N ALA A 564 -25.53 30.52 -4.73
CA ALA A 564 -24.12 30.15 -4.71
C ALA A 564 -23.58 29.88 -3.29
N THR A 565 -24.27 30.37 -2.26
CA THR A 565 -23.96 30.12 -0.85
C THR A 565 -24.70 28.89 -0.29
N VAL A 566 -25.93 28.64 -0.74
CA VAL A 566 -26.79 27.57 -0.21
C VAL A 566 -26.58 26.22 -0.89
N ILE A 567 -26.35 26.20 -2.21
CA ILE A 567 -26.19 24.95 -2.96
C ILE A 567 -24.97 24.15 -2.47
N PRO A 568 -23.78 24.76 -2.22
CA PRO A 568 -22.61 23.97 -1.86
C PRO A 568 -22.75 23.17 -0.55
N PRO A 569 -23.15 23.75 0.60
CA PRO A 569 -23.33 22.98 1.82
C PRO A 569 -24.27 21.78 1.69
N VAL A 570 -25.35 21.91 0.90
CA VAL A 570 -26.39 20.87 0.79
C VAL A 570 -26.01 19.77 -0.19
N TYR A 571 -25.47 20.13 -1.35
CA TYR A 571 -25.32 19.21 -2.48
C TYR A 571 -23.86 18.93 -2.86
N LEU A 572 -22.90 19.72 -2.35
CA LEU A 572 -21.48 19.53 -2.69
C LEU A 572 -20.82 18.43 -1.87
N SER A 573 -21.35 18.06 -0.71
CA SER A 573 -20.82 16.92 0.06
C SER A 573 -20.90 15.61 -0.74
N GLU A 574 -22.05 15.38 -1.41
CA GLU A 574 -22.21 14.29 -2.39
C GLU A 574 -21.18 14.41 -3.51
N TYR A 575 -21.10 15.60 -4.11
CA TYR A 575 -20.18 15.89 -5.21
C TYR A 575 -18.72 15.61 -4.85
N GLN A 576 -18.29 16.02 -3.66
CA GLN A 576 -16.96 15.76 -3.12
C GLN A 576 -16.71 14.29 -2.88
N ASN A 577 -17.69 13.57 -2.34
CA ASN A 577 -17.59 12.14 -2.13
C ASN A 577 -17.40 11.40 -3.47
N LEU A 578 -18.19 11.74 -4.50
CA LEU A 578 -18.03 11.19 -5.85
C LEU A 578 -16.64 11.48 -6.44
N GLY A 579 -16.13 12.70 -6.33
CA GLY A 579 -14.78 13.03 -6.81
C GLY A 579 -13.68 12.27 -6.08
N ASN A 580 -13.80 12.14 -4.75
CA ASN A 580 -12.85 11.36 -3.96
C ASN A 580 -12.86 9.88 -4.38
N MET A 581 -14.03 9.28 -4.56
CA MET A 581 -14.14 7.89 -5.01
C MET A 581 -13.51 7.67 -6.39
N ALA A 582 -13.67 8.61 -7.32
CA ALA A 582 -12.97 8.60 -8.60
C ALA A 582 -11.43 8.69 -8.46
N CYS A 583 -10.91 9.39 -7.44
CA CYS A 583 -9.47 9.48 -7.16
C CYS A 583 -8.87 8.15 -6.65
N HIS A 584 -9.65 7.41 -5.84
CA HIS A 584 -9.14 6.32 -5.01
C HIS A 584 -8.98 4.97 -5.73
N ILE A 585 -8.82 4.99 -7.07
CA ILE A 585 -8.51 3.78 -7.85
C ILE A 585 -7.30 3.01 -7.28
N GLU A 586 -6.38 3.64 -6.53
CA GLU A 586 -5.25 2.93 -5.89
C GLU A 586 -4.68 3.48 -4.56
N ASN A 587 -5.10 4.65 -4.03
CA ASN A 587 -4.51 5.19 -2.79
C ASN A 587 -5.42 5.02 -1.57
N LYS A 588 -5.12 4.02 -0.72
CA LYS A 588 -5.62 3.94 0.65
C LYS A 588 -4.88 4.95 1.53
N ASP A 589 -5.40 6.17 1.64
CA ASP A 589 -5.02 7.02 2.76
C ASP A 589 -5.68 6.48 4.04
N LYS A 590 -4.84 6.14 5.02
CA LYS A 590 -5.23 5.51 6.29
C LYS A 590 -5.91 6.49 7.27
N ASN A 591 -6.17 7.73 6.88
CA ASN A 591 -6.49 8.80 7.84
C ASN A 591 -7.95 9.27 7.83
N ASP A 592 -8.81 8.78 6.93
CA ASP A 592 -10.23 9.16 6.97
C ASP A 592 -11.05 8.19 7.82
N VAL A 593 -11.28 8.55 9.09
CA VAL A 593 -12.04 7.77 10.07
C VAL A 593 -13.48 7.51 9.62
N SER A 594 -14.03 8.37 8.75
CA SER A 594 -15.37 8.20 8.18
C SER A 594 -15.44 7.03 7.17
N SER A 595 -14.39 6.87 6.34
CA SER A 595 -14.24 5.77 5.36
C SER A 595 -14.08 4.38 6.01
N MET A 596 -13.69 4.34 7.29
CA MET A 596 -13.53 3.10 8.05
C MET A 596 -14.83 2.59 8.66
N ARG A 597 -15.89 3.42 8.73
CA ARG A 597 -17.14 3.08 9.43
C ARG A 597 -18.10 2.24 8.58
N ALA A 598 -18.25 2.55 7.29
CA ALA A 598 -19.15 1.84 6.38
C ALA A 598 -18.58 0.49 5.93
N PHE A 599 -19.48 -0.45 5.63
CA PHE A 599 -19.14 -1.67 4.91
C PHE A 599 -18.75 -1.34 3.46
N LYS A 600 -17.82 -2.13 2.92
CA LYS A 600 -17.62 -2.19 1.47
C LYS A 600 -18.93 -2.60 0.81
N TYR A 601 -19.20 -2.06 -0.37
CA TYR A 601 -20.39 -2.45 -1.11
C TYR A 601 -20.50 -3.97 -1.24
N SER A 602 -21.72 -4.48 -1.07
CA SER A 602 -22.12 -5.82 -1.45
C SER A 602 -23.54 -5.77 -2.00
N SER A 603 -23.84 -6.62 -2.98
CA SER A 603 -25.18 -6.77 -3.53
C SER A 603 -26.15 -7.39 -2.51
N GLN A 604 -25.63 -8.07 -1.49
CA GLN A 604 -26.43 -8.65 -0.42
C GLN A 604 -25.73 -8.57 0.93
N TYR A 605 -26.49 -8.22 1.97
CA TYR A 605 -26.07 -8.25 3.37
C TYR A 605 -26.91 -9.25 4.17
N GLU A 606 -26.27 -9.93 5.10
CA GLU A 606 -26.93 -10.76 6.12
C GLU A 606 -27.06 -9.94 7.39
N THR A 607 -28.28 -9.67 7.87
CA THR A 607 -28.53 -8.84 9.04
C THR A 607 -29.08 -9.69 10.17
N THR A 608 -28.30 -9.86 11.23
CA THR A 608 -28.66 -10.73 12.36
C THR A 608 -29.01 -9.91 13.58
N PHE A 609 -30.24 -10.09 14.08
CA PHE A 609 -30.70 -9.51 15.35
C PHE A 609 -30.53 -10.53 16.47
N SER A 610 -29.66 -10.23 17.44
CA SER A 610 -29.39 -11.12 18.58
C SER A 610 -29.83 -10.50 19.90
N LEU A 611 -30.70 -11.17 20.65
CA LEU A 611 -30.98 -10.87 22.05
C LEU A 611 -30.03 -11.66 22.92
N MET A 612 -29.14 -10.98 23.63
CA MET A 612 -28.15 -11.60 24.50
C MET A 612 -28.55 -11.43 25.96
N ASN A 613 -28.82 -12.56 26.62
CA ASN A 613 -29.13 -12.63 28.02
C ASN A 613 -27.93 -13.20 28.79
N ASN A 614 -27.28 -12.34 29.60
CA ASN A 614 -26.08 -12.72 30.34
C ASN A 614 -26.34 -13.90 31.30
N ASN A 615 -27.40 -13.84 32.10
CA ASN A 615 -27.77 -14.93 33.01
C ASN A 615 -29.30 -15.18 32.99
N PRO A 616 -29.77 -16.26 32.33
CA PRO A 616 -31.19 -16.58 32.22
C PRO A 616 -31.80 -17.11 33.52
N GLU A 617 -31.00 -17.52 34.51
CA GLU A 617 -31.51 -18.00 35.81
C GLU A 617 -32.20 -16.88 36.60
N ASN A 618 -31.82 -15.62 36.34
CA ASN A 618 -32.42 -14.45 36.97
C ASN A 618 -33.74 -14.04 36.32
N MET A 619 -33.82 -14.14 34.99
CA MET A 619 -34.98 -13.70 34.20
C MET A 619 -34.89 -14.28 32.79
N LYS A 620 -35.89 -15.06 32.39
CA LYS A 620 -35.99 -15.58 31.03
C LYS A 620 -36.56 -14.51 30.11
N MET A 621 -35.87 -14.23 29.02
CA MET A 621 -36.19 -13.13 28.12
C MET A 621 -36.63 -13.63 26.75
N ASP A 622 -37.64 -12.98 26.22
CA ASP A 622 -38.11 -13.15 24.85
C ASP A 622 -38.38 -11.77 24.22
N TRP A 623 -38.64 -11.72 22.92
CA TRP A 623 -38.85 -10.48 22.20
C TRP A 623 -39.70 -10.62 20.93
N GLU A 624 -40.54 -9.62 20.68
CA GLU A 624 -41.36 -9.52 19.47
C GLU A 624 -40.57 -8.87 18.31
N VAL A 625 -39.38 -9.41 18.01
CA VAL A 625 -38.46 -8.81 17.02
C VAL A 625 -39.03 -8.85 15.60
N ARG A 626 -39.73 -9.92 15.22
CA ARG A 626 -40.32 -10.08 13.88
C ARG A 626 -41.34 -8.96 13.59
N ASP A 627 -42.25 -8.71 14.53
CA ASP A 627 -43.28 -7.67 14.38
C ASP A 627 -42.67 -6.27 14.42
N SER A 628 -41.58 -6.08 15.17
CA SER A 628 -40.84 -4.83 15.25
C SER A 628 -40.07 -4.53 13.95
N VAL A 629 -39.40 -5.52 13.37
CA VAL A 629 -38.72 -5.41 12.07
C VAL A 629 -39.74 -5.10 10.97
N ASN A 630 -40.85 -5.83 10.93
CA ASN A 630 -41.93 -5.61 9.96
C ASN A 630 -42.57 -4.22 10.07
N ALA A 631 -42.67 -3.67 11.29
CA ALA A 631 -43.30 -2.38 11.50
C ALA A 631 -42.37 -1.18 11.32
N TYR A 632 -41.09 -1.30 11.66
CA TYR A 632 -40.17 -0.16 11.74
C TYR A 632 -39.04 -0.19 10.71
N LEU A 633 -38.62 -1.37 10.25
CA LEU A 633 -37.45 -1.53 9.37
C LEU A 633 -37.82 -1.86 7.92
N SER A 634 -38.95 -2.56 7.70
CA SER A 634 -39.40 -3.03 6.38
C SER A 634 -39.47 -1.93 5.31
N SER A 635 -40.00 -0.74 5.66
CA SER A 635 -40.11 0.36 4.71
C SER A 635 -38.74 0.88 4.27
N PHE A 636 -37.79 0.98 5.21
CA PHE A 636 -36.43 1.42 4.91
C PHE A 636 -35.69 0.39 4.05
N LEU A 637 -35.78 -0.90 4.40
CA LEU A 637 -35.15 -1.96 3.62
C LEU A 637 -35.72 -2.05 2.20
N LYS A 638 -37.03 -1.84 2.04
CA LYS A 638 -37.65 -1.78 0.71
C LYS A 638 -37.06 -0.66 -0.13
N GLU A 639 -36.85 0.53 0.43
CA GLU A 639 -36.28 1.66 -0.31
C GLU A 639 -34.81 1.42 -0.71
N VAL A 640 -34.02 0.79 0.16
CA VAL A 640 -32.59 0.53 -0.09
C VAL A 640 -32.35 -0.75 -0.90
N SER A 641 -33.36 -1.63 -1.06
CA SER A 641 -33.26 -2.85 -1.86
C SER A 641 -32.87 -2.63 -3.32
N VAL A 642 -33.06 -1.41 -3.85
CA VAL A 642 -32.60 -1.00 -5.18
C VAL A 642 -31.06 -1.05 -5.29
N VAL A 643 -30.36 -0.87 -4.16
CA VAL A 643 -28.90 -0.81 -4.08
C VAL A 643 -28.31 -2.12 -3.55
N SER A 644 -28.88 -2.67 -2.48
CA SER A 644 -28.42 -3.90 -1.84
C SER A 644 -29.59 -4.67 -1.23
N ASN A 645 -29.59 -5.99 -1.38
CA ASN A 645 -30.57 -6.87 -0.75
C ASN A 645 -30.18 -7.17 0.70
N PHE A 646 -31.18 -7.44 1.53
CA PHE A 646 -30.98 -7.78 2.95
C PHE A 646 -31.72 -9.06 3.29
N THR A 647 -30.98 -9.99 3.89
CA THR A 647 -31.54 -11.16 4.57
C THR A 647 -31.56 -10.87 6.06
N ILE A 648 -32.64 -11.25 6.75
CA ILE A 648 -32.83 -10.92 8.17
C ILE A 648 -33.00 -12.21 8.95
N ASP A 649 -32.09 -12.43 9.89
CA ASP A 649 -32.15 -13.51 10.85
C ASP A 649 -32.29 -12.96 12.26
N SER A 650 -32.92 -13.73 13.15
CA SER A 650 -33.00 -13.36 14.56
C SER A 650 -32.77 -14.55 15.47
N GLN A 651 -32.08 -14.30 16.58
CA GLN A 651 -31.75 -15.33 17.56
C GLN A 651 -31.78 -14.80 19.00
N ILE A 652 -31.91 -15.72 19.95
CA ILE A 652 -31.82 -15.45 21.38
C ILE A 652 -30.68 -16.31 21.92
N GLN A 653 -29.68 -15.67 22.53
CA GLN A 653 -28.55 -16.35 23.16
C GLN A 653 -28.61 -16.14 24.66
N ASN A 654 -28.80 -17.25 25.38
CA ASN A 654 -28.77 -17.30 26.84
C ASN A 654 -27.36 -17.70 27.31
N TYR A 655 -27.02 -17.34 28.55
CA TYR A 655 -25.68 -17.55 29.13
C TYR A 655 -24.60 -16.89 28.28
N ALA A 656 -24.75 -15.58 28.02
CA ALA A 656 -23.81 -14.78 27.25
C ALA A 656 -22.96 -13.85 28.14
N PRO A 657 -22.08 -14.36 29.02
CA PRO A 657 -21.25 -13.52 29.88
C PRO A 657 -20.21 -12.76 29.07
N LEU A 658 -19.95 -11.52 29.48
CA LEU A 658 -18.85 -10.75 28.91
C LEU A 658 -17.53 -11.22 29.51
N SER A 659 -16.51 -11.37 28.68
CA SER A 659 -15.13 -11.67 29.15
C SER A 659 -14.52 -10.51 29.94
N LEU A 660 -15.09 -9.31 29.82
CA LEU A 660 -14.69 -8.11 30.55
C LEU A 660 -15.62 -7.85 31.72
N LYS A 661 -15.04 -7.66 32.91
CA LYS A 661 -15.79 -7.25 34.10
C LYS A 661 -16.03 -5.74 34.08
N PRO A 662 -17.27 -5.26 34.27
CA PRO A 662 -17.54 -3.83 34.30
C PRO A 662 -17.02 -3.18 35.58
N HIS A 663 -16.66 -1.90 35.51
CA HIS A 663 -16.22 -1.13 36.67
C HIS A 663 -17.40 -0.75 37.57
N TYR A 664 -17.23 -0.80 38.89
CA TYR A 664 -18.25 -0.39 39.85
C TYR A 664 -18.05 1.05 40.31
N LYS A 665 -19.12 1.85 40.31
CA LYS A 665 -19.10 3.23 40.82
C LYS A 665 -20.16 3.43 41.89
N GLU A 666 -19.69 3.56 43.13
CA GLU A 666 -20.50 3.92 44.28
C GLU A 666 -20.83 5.42 44.26
N ARG A 667 -22.08 5.77 44.61
CA ARG A 667 -22.52 7.17 44.70
C ARG A 667 -23.24 7.41 46.02
N VAL A 668 -22.78 8.41 46.77
CA VAL A 668 -23.44 8.82 48.03
C VAL A 668 -24.79 9.47 47.71
N GLY A 669 -25.88 8.92 48.26
CA GLY A 669 -27.25 9.44 48.09
C GLY A 669 -27.90 9.19 46.72
N LYS A 670 -27.28 8.38 45.85
CA LYS A 670 -27.82 7.99 44.53
C LYS A 670 -27.55 6.49 44.31
N PRO A 671 -28.33 5.78 43.46
CA PRO A 671 -28.05 4.37 43.18
C PRO A 671 -26.67 4.19 42.52
N SER A 672 -25.89 3.25 43.04
CA SER A 672 -24.66 2.76 42.43
C SER A 672 -24.94 2.13 41.06
N TYR A 673 -23.91 2.06 40.22
CA TYR A 673 -24.04 1.52 38.86
C TYR A 673 -22.71 0.98 38.36
N TYR A 674 -22.80 0.09 37.36
CA TYR A 674 -21.67 -0.50 36.67
C TYR A 674 -21.41 0.25 35.35
N TYR A 675 -20.16 0.28 34.90
CA TYR A 675 -19.83 0.97 33.65
C TYR A 675 -18.67 0.38 32.86
N PHE A 676 -18.71 0.63 31.55
CA PHE A 676 -17.58 0.48 30.64
C PHE A 676 -17.08 1.82 30.13
N GLU A 677 -15.75 1.90 29.95
CA GLU A 677 -15.08 3.02 29.28
C GLU A 677 -14.94 2.76 27.78
N PRO A 678 -14.83 3.79 26.93
CA PRO A 678 -14.83 3.63 25.47
C PRO A 678 -13.76 2.68 24.91
N HIS A 679 -12.59 2.60 25.54
CA HIS A 679 -11.52 1.70 25.11
C HIS A 679 -11.85 0.20 25.34
N HIS A 680 -12.83 -0.10 26.19
CA HIS A 680 -13.32 -1.47 26.43
C HIS A 680 -14.36 -1.93 25.39
N LEU A 681 -15.01 -1.00 24.66
CA LEU A 681 -16.13 -1.31 23.77
C LEU A 681 -15.78 -2.20 22.56
N PRO A 682 -14.60 -2.07 21.90
CA PRO A 682 -14.23 -2.98 20.81
C PRO A 682 -14.07 -4.44 21.25
N HIS A 683 -13.72 -4.66 22.53
CA HIS A 683 -13.53 -5.99 23.10
C HIS A 683 -14.85 -6.68 23.49
N PHE A 684 -15.97 -5.97 23.41
CA PHE A 684 -17.30 -6.51 23.73
C PHE A 684 -17.67 -7.70 22.82
N VAL A 685 -17.18 -7.69 21.57
CA VAL A 685 -17.43 -8.73 20.55
C VAL A 685 -16.41 -9.87 20.60
N ASN A 686 -15.21 -9.64 21.13
CA ASN A 686 -14.13 -10.63 21.17
C ASN A 686 -14.25 -11.63 22.33
N SER A 687 -15.43 -11.72 22.96
CA SER A 687 -15.69 -12.75 23.97
C SER A 687 -15.87 -14.11 23.27
N ALA A 688 -15.12 -15.11 23.71
CA ALA A 688 -14.79 -16.31 22.92
C ALA A 688 -15.95 -17.26 22.56
N GLU A 689 -17.23 -16.90 22.75
CA GLU A 689 -18.38 -17.80 22.55
C GLU A 689 -19.64 -17.13 21.95
N TRP A 690 -19.50 -15.97 21.31
CA TRP A 690 -20.59 -15.39 20.53
C TRP A 690 -20.69 -16.09 19.17
N ASN A 691 -21.39 -17.23 19.13
CA ASN A 691 -21.76 -17.94 17.90
C ASN A 691 -22.81 -17.13 17.12
N LEU A 692 -22.39 -16.02 16.52
CA LEU A 692 -23.24 -15.10 15.76
C LEU A 692 -23.35 -15.45 14.28
N ALA A 693 -22.51 -16.37 13.78
CA ALA A 693 -22.43 -16.69 12.37
C ALA A 693 -23.44 -17.78 11.98
N SER A 694 -24.31 -17.50 11.01
CA SER A 694 -24.82 -18.55 10.14
C SER A 694 -23.67 -18.92 9.18
N THR A 695 -23.29 -20.19 9.12
CA THR A 695 -22.17 -20.68 8.30
C THR A 695 -22.55 -20.85 6.82
N ILE A 696 -23.65 -20.22 6.38
CA ILE A 696 -24.36 -20.64 5.18
C ILE A 696 -24.00 -19.76 3.97
N THR A 697 -23.52 -18.52 4.17
CA THR A 697 -23.30 -17.56 3.07
C THR A 697 -21.90 -16.95 3.05
N SER A 698 -21.46 -16.49 1.86
CA SER A 698 -20.22 -15.74 1.67
C SER A 698 -20.43 -14.21 1.72
N TYR A 699 -21.63 -13.75 2.07
CA TYR A 699 -21.98 -12.34 2.11
C TYR A 699 -21.58 -11.70 3.44
N PRO A 700 -21.30 -10.39 3.47
CA PRO A 700 -20.97 -9.69 4.71
C PRO A 700 -22.15 -9.67 5.69
N SER A 701 -21.87 -10.01 6.96
CA SER A 701 -22.85 -10.00 8.06
C SER A 701 -22.84 -8.69 8.85
N ILE A 702 -24.02 -8.08 9.03
CA ILE A 702 -24.29 -6.93 9.89
C ILE A 702 -24.98 -7.42 11.17
N ASN A 703 -24.36 -7.16 12.33
CA ASN A 703 -24.87 -7.68 13.60
C ASN A 703 -25.55 -6.59 14.43
N PHE A 704 -26.79 -6.81 14.86
CA PHE A 704 -27.49 -5.95 15.82
C PHE A 704 -27.78 -6.70 17.10
N VAL A 705 -27.14 -6.26 18.19
CA VAL A 705 -27.21 -6.94 19.49
C VAL A 705 -27.99 -6.09 20.49
N LEU A 706 -29.01 -6.69 21.09
CA LEU A 706 -29.64 -6.20 22.31
C LEU A 706 -29.05 -6.98 23.49
N TYR A 707 -28.15 -6.36 24.23
CA TYR A 707 -27.50 -6.97 25.39
C TYR A 707 -28.23 -6.61 26.69
N VAL A 708 -28.57 -7.63 27.46
CA VAL A 708 -29.19 -7.47 28.77
C VAL A 708 -28.25 -8.00 29.87
N PRO A 709 -27.74 -7.12 30.76
CA PRO A 709 -26.86 -7.53 31.84
C PRO A 709 -27.62 -8.32 32.91
N SER A 710 -26.87 -9.05 33.75
CA SER A 710 -27.41 -9.74 34.92
C SER A 710 -27.93 -8.74 35.96
N ALA A 711 -28.81 -9.18 36.86
CA ALA A 711 -29.33 -8.33 37.94
C ALA A 711 -28.23 -7.79 38.87
N GLU A 712 -27.15 -8.57 39.06
CA GLU A 712 -26.00 -8.19 39.88
C GLU A 712 -25.15 -7.09 39.25
N GLU A 713 -25.13 -7.00 37.91
CA GLU A 713 -24.36 -6.01 37.15
C GLU A 713 -25.24 -4.87 36.61
N ALA A 714 -26.51 -4.82 37.03
CA ALA A 714 -27.47 -3.79 36.64
C ALA A 714 -27.58 -2.67 37.70
N PRO A 715 -27.65 -1.39 37.31
CA PRO A 715 -27.64 -0.88 35.95
C PRO A 715 -26.22 -0.74 35.37
N LEU A 716 -26.01 -1.28 34.18
CA LEU A 716 -24.81 -1.13 33.35
C LEU A 716 -24.94 0.10 32.43
N ARG A 717 -23.90 0.93 32.36
CA ARG A 717 -23.84 2.16 31.54
C ARG A 717 -22.52 2.31 30.80
N ILE A 718 -22.46 3.24 29.85
CA ILE A 718 -21.26 3.58 29.09
C ILE A 718 -20.82 5.00 29.48
N HIS A 719 -19.52 5.24 29.70
CA HIS A 719 -18.98 6.58 29.97
C HIS A 719 -18.55 7.30 28.69
N ASP A 720 -18.50 8.63 28.76
CA ASP A 720 -18.05 9.51 27.67
C ASP A 720 -16.54 9.38 27.39
N SER A 721 -16.14 9.54 26.12
CA SER A 721 -14.75 9.52 25.66
C SER A 721 -13.96 10.77 26.04
N LYS A 722 -14.63 11.84 26.46
CA LYS A 722 -14.00 13.10 26.87
C LYS A 722 -13.46 13.09 28.31
N GLY A 723 -13.45 11.93 28.99
CA GLY A 723 -12.86 11.79 30.33
C GLY A 723 -13.64 12.47 31.46
N THR A 724 -14.89 12.88 31.22
CA THR A 724 -15.74 13.59 32.21
C THR A 724 -16.23 12.70 33.36
N GLY A 725 -16.04 11.38 33.27
CA GLY A 725 -16.45 10.39 34.29
C GLY A 725 -17.96 10.29 34.50
N GLN A 726 -18.76 10.82 33.56
CA GLN A 726 -20.21 10.77 33.54
C GLN A 726 -20.72 9.73 32.52
N PRO A 727 -21.84 9.04 32.83
CA PRO A 727 -22.44 8.12 31.88
C PRO A 727 -23.10 8.87 30.71
N LEU A 728 -23.00 8.31 29.52
CA LEU A 728 -23.74 8.74 28.34
C LEU A 728 -25.25 8.63 28.56
N LEU A 729 -25.99 9.51 27.88
CA LEU A 729 -27.46 9.48 27.86
C LEU A 729 -27.98 8.23 27.15
N THR A 730 -27.26 7.74 26.14
CA THR A 730 -27.58 6.53 25.39
C THR A 730 -26.63 5.40 25.79
N SER A 731 -27.17 4.19 25.98
CA SER A 731 -26.38 2.97 26.24
C SER A 731 -26.24 2.16 24.95
N ALA A 732 -25.83 2.82 23.87
CA ALA A 732 -25.71 2.22 22.55
C ALA A 732 -24.41 2.67 21.87
N PHE A 733 -23.77 1.77 21.15
CA PHE A 733 -22.54 2.05 20.41
C PHE A 733 -22.47 1.23 19.12
N LEU A 734 -21.67 1.71 18.17
CA LEU A 734 -21.47 1.09 16.86
C LEU A 734 -20.02 0.64 16.75
N ILE A 735 -19.81 -0.60 16.30
CA ILE A 735 -18.50 -1.12 15.93
C ILE A 735 -18.37 -1.03 14.40
N PRO A 736 -17.41 -0.25 13.88
CA PRO A 736 -17.16 -0.12 12.44
C PRO A 736 -17.06 -1.47 11.74
N ARG A 737 -17.74 -1.61 10.58
CA ARG A 737 -17.74 -2.84 9.75
C ARG A 737 -18.15 -4.13 10.46
N TRP A 738 -18.91 -4.00 11.56
CA TRP A 738 -19.42 -5.16 12.27
C TRP A 738 -20.91 -5.01 12.58
N GLY A 739 -21.32 -3.91 13.21
CA GLY A 739 -22.68 -3.83 13.73
C GLY A 739 -22.90 -2.88 14.90
N GLY A 740 -24.11 -2.93 15.44
CA GLY A 740 -24.59 -2.07 16.51
C GLY A 740 -24.96 -2.84 17.78
N ILE A 741 -24.63 -2.27 18.94
CA ILE A 741 -24.93 -2.87 20.24
C ILE A 741 -25.74 -1.88 21.08
N VAL A 742 -26.83 -2.35 21.68
CA VAL A 742 -27.67 -1.61 22.62
C VAL A 742 -27.72 -2.37 23.92
N ILE A 743 -27.32 -1.72 25.02
CA ILE A 743 -27.43 -2.26 26.38
C ILE A 743 -28.77 -1.82 26.97
N LYS A 744 -29.60 -2.79 27.34
CA LYS A 744 -30.89 -2.55 27.98
C LYS A 744 -30.92 -3.20 29.36
N ASN A 745 -30.94 -2.36 30.39
CA ASN A 745 -31.02 -2.84 31.77
C ASN A 745 -32.41 -3.41 32.09
N PRO A 746 -32.51 -4.55 32.79
CA PRO A 746 -33.79 -5.14 33.14
C PRO A 746 -34.60 -4.25 34.10
N PRO A 747 -35.94 -4.28 34.05
CA PRO A 747 -36.78 -3.54 34.99
C PRO A 747 -36.64 -4.10 36.41
N LYS A 748 -36.54 -3.23 37.42
CA LYS A 748 -36.42 -3.63 38.84
C LYS A 748 -37.64 -4.41 39.39
N ALA A 749 -38.77 -4.38 38.69
CA ALA A 749 -40.04 -4.96 39.10
C ALA A 749 -40.47 -6.16 38.23
N ALA A 750 -39.60 -6.64 37.33
CA ALA A 750 -39.93 -7.74 36.42
C ALA A 750 -39.95 -9.09 37.15
N THR A 751 -40.97 -9.90 36.85
CA THR A 751 -41.15 -11.30 37.26
C THR A 751 -40.25 -12.24 36.45
N GLU A 752 -40.21 -13.55 36.80
CA GLU A 752 -39.31 -14.58 36.22
C GLU A 752 -39.23 -14.62 34.68
N GLU A 753 -40.29 -14.21 33.95
CA GLU A 753 -40.29 -14.07 32.50
C GLU A 753 -40.61 -12.63 32.06
N TYR A 754 -39.93 -12.16 31.01
CA TYR A 754 -40.18 -10.84 30.40
C TYR A 754 -40.01 -10.88 28.89
N THR A 755 -41.02 -10.39 28.17
CA THR A 755 -40.99 -10.27 26.72
C THR A 755 -40.89 -8.80 26.32
N PHE A 756 -39.87 -8.45 25.53
CA PHE A 756 -39.78 -7.13 24.92
C PHE A 756 -40.89 -7.00 23.86
N THR A 757 -41.91 -6.21 24.18
CA THR A 757 -43.01 -5.94 23.24
C THR A 757 -42.55 -5.04 22.11
N LYS A 758 -43.33 -4.99 21.03
CA LYS A 758 -43.13 -4.04 19.93
C LYS A 758 -42.95 -2.58 20.39
N LYS A 759 -43.67 -2.15 21.44
CA LYS A 759 -43.54 -0.79 22.00
C LYS A 759 -42.22 -0.58 22.71
N ASP A 760 -41.72 -1.60 23.44
CA ASP A 760 -40.44 -1.54 24.13
C ASP A 760 -39.25 -1.53 23.18
N LEU A 761 -39.39 -2.20 22.04
CA LEU A 761 -38.37 -2.26 20.99
C LEU A 761 -38.35 -1.00 20.10
N GLN A 762 -39.40 -0.18 20.07
CA GLN A 762 -39.47 0.99 19.20
C GLN A 762 -38.27 1.96 19.33
N PRO A 763 -37.81 2.36 20.54
CA PRO A 763 -36.64 3.22 20.68
C PRO A 763 -35.34 2.53 20.23
N ILE A 764 -35.24 1.22 20.43
CA ILE A 764 -34.07 0.40 20.07
C ILE A 764 -33.98 0.28 18.54
N MET A 765 -35.11 0.03 17.88
CA MET A 765 -35.19 -0.03 16.42
C MET A 765 -34.80 1.29 15.76
N LYS A 766 -35.16 2.44 16.35
CA LYS A 766 -34.69 3.75 15.85
C LYS A 766 -33.16 3.88 15.89
N ILE A 767 -32.52 3.37 16.94
CA ILE A 767 -31.05 3.35 17.06
C ILE A 767 -30.45 2.41 16.00
N PHE A 768 -30.99 1.20 15.85
CA PHE A 768 -30.52 0.25 14.85
C PHE A 768 -30.69 0.77 13.42
N ILE A 769 -31.78 1.46 13.09
CA ILE A 769 -31.96 2.11 11.77
C ILE A 769 -30.90 3.19 11.54
N SER A 770 -30.63 4.05 12.54
CA SER A 770 -29.58 5.07 12.44
C SER A 770 -28.19 4.45 12.24
N GLN A 771 -27.89 3.37 12.96
CA GLN A 771 -26.65 2.61 12.82
C GLN A 771 -26.55 1.91 11.46
N LEU A 772 -27.63 1.27 10.99
CA LEU A 772 -27.70 0.62 9.68
C LEU A 772 -27.48 1.64 8.55
N ARG A 773 -28.15 2.80 8.61
CA ARG A 773 -27.95 3.93 7.69
C ARG A 773 -26.45 4.27 7.58
N SER A 774 -25.77 4.44 8.72
CA SER A 774 -24.34 4.73 8.72
C SER A 774 -23.46 3.59 8.18
N LEU A 775 -23.83 2.32 8.44
CA LEU A 775 -23.06 1.16 7.99
C LEU A 775 -23.16 0.92 6.48
N ILE A 776 -24.29 1.25 5.86
CA ILE A 776 -24.51 1.12 4.42
C ILE A 776 -24.16 2.40 3.64
N GLY A 777 -23.59 3.41 4.31
CA GLY A 777 -23.11 4.63 3.65
C GLY A 777 -24.17 5.71 3.42
N VAL A 778 -25.33 5.65 4.08
CA VAL A 778 -26.27 6.78 4.11
C VAL A 778 -25.73 7.83 5.07
N HIS A 779 -25.27 8.95 4.52
CA HIS A 779 -24.74 10.07 5.28
C HIS A 779 -25.86 10.88 5.93
N ASP A 780 -25.68 11.27 7.19
CA ASP A 780 -26.60 12.15 7.89
C ASP A 780 -26.38 13.60 7.44
N LEU A 781 -27.11 13.98 6.39
CA LEU A 781 -27.06 15.32 5.81
C LEU A 781 -27.35 16.39 6.88
N GLN A 782 -28.34 16.16 7.75
CA GLN A 782 -28.73 17.14 8.76
C GLN A 782 -27.58 17.49 9.71
N ASN A 783 -26.88 16.48 10.24
CA ASN A 783 -25.76 16.70 11.16
C ASN A 783 -24.49 17.21 10.47
N SER A 784 -24.25 16.82 9.22
CA SER A 784 -23.07 17.26 8.45
C SER A 784 -23.18 18.71 7.96
N ILE A 785 -24.39 19.16 7.66
CA ILE A 785 -24.63 20.43 6.97
C ILE A 785 -24.85 21.58 7.97
N SER A 786 -25.44 21.32 9.15
CA SER A 786 -25.84 22.35 10.11
C SER A 786 -24.70 23.27 10.58
N SER A 787 -23.45 22.82 10.54
CA SER A 787 -22.27 23.63 10.90
C SER A 787 -21.62 24.38 9.73
N GLN A 788 -22.07 24.17 8.49
CA GLN A 788 -21.47 24.74 7.29
C GLN A 788 -22.18 26.01 6.81
N PHE A 789 -23.38 26.29 7.33
CA PHE A 789 -24.14 27.49 6.98
C PHE A 789 -23.72 28.71 7.82
N PRO A 790 -23.72 29.92 7.25
CA PRO A 790 -23.52 31.16 8.01
C PRO A 790 -24.62 31.37 9.07
N ALA A 791 -24.30 32.06 10.16
CA ALA A 791 -25.18 32.20 11.34
C ALA A 791 -26.55 32.85 11.07
N ASN A 792 -26.73 33.51 9.94
CA ASN A 792 -27.97 34.18 9.52
C ASN A 792 -28.90 33.31 8.66
N TYR A 793 -28.57 32.05 8.41
CA TYR A 793 -29.41 31.11 7.67
C TYR A 793 -30.14 30.17 8.64
N HIS A 794 -31.46 30.12 8.54
CA HIS A 794 -32.26 29.09 9.19
C HIS A 794 -32.49 27.95 8.20
N VAL A 795 -32.21 26.71 8.62
CA VAL A 795 -32.34 25.54 7.75
C VAL A 795 -33.16 24.49 8.47
N THR A 796 -34.24 24.06 7.85
CA THR A 796 -35.08 22.97 8.34
C THR A 796 -35.02 21.79 7.38
N PHE A 797 -34.92 20.59 7.93
CA PHE A 797 -34.93 19.34 7.17
C PHE A 797 -36.23 18.61 7.45
N GLU A 798 -36.98 18.28 6.40
CA GLU A 798 -38.17 17.45 6.55
C GLU A 798 -37.75 15.99 6.83
N PRO A 799 -38.16 15.40 7.97
CA PRO A 799 -37.76 14.03 8.32
C PRO A 799 -38.48 13.00 7.44
N ALA A 800 -37.76 11.97 7.00
CA ALA A 800 -38.33 10.82 6.29
C ALA A 800 -39.09 9.87 7.23
N ILE A 801 -40.24 10.30 7.77
CA ILE A 801 -40.97 9.57 8.82
C ILE A 801 -41.50 8.21 8.33
N LYS A 802 -41.92 8.12 7.06
CA LYS A 802 -42.54 6.91 6.49
C LYS A 802 -41.50 5.94 5.90
N SER A 803 -40.61 6.44 5.04
CA SER A 803 -39.62 5.65 4.32
C SER A 803 -38.35 5.37 5.12
N GLY A 804 -38.01 6.21 6.10
CA GLY A 804 -36.75 6.11 6.85
C GLY A 804 -35.51 6.59 6.07
N ILE A 805 -35.67 7.04 4.83
CA ILE A 805 -34.65 7.63 3.96
C ILE A 805 -35.30 8.67 3.03
N THR A 806 -34.65 9.82 2.84
CA THR A 806 -35.15 10.85 1.90
C THR A 806 -34.78 10.49 0.46
N THR A 807 -35.46 11.06 -0.54
CA THR A 807 -35.07 10.82 -1.94
C THR A 807 -33.69 11.38 -2.27
N LEU A 808 -33.30 12.48 -1.62
CA LEU A 808 -31.95 13.07 -1.71
C LEU A 808 -30.87 12.08 -1.24
N GLU A 809 -31.07 11.48 -0.07
CA GLU A 809 -30.16 10.47 0.47
C GLU A 809 -30.09 9.22 -0.42
N LYS A 810 -31.23 8.81 -0.97
CA LYS A 810 -31.32 7.66 -1.88
C LYS A 810 -30.59 7.91 -3.20
N ASP A 811 -30.76 9.09 -3.80
CA ASP A 811 -30.10 9.48 -5.05
C ASP A 811 -28.58 9.53 -4.88
N SER A 812 -28.12 10.16 -3.79
CA SER A 812 -26.70 10.19 -3.43
C SER A 812 -26.15 8.78 -3.26
N LEU A 813 -26.86 7.89 -2.56
CA LEU A 813 -26.45 6.49 -2.39
C LEU A 813 -26.35 5.75 -3.73
N ILE A 814 -27.32 5.91 -4.63
CA ILE A 814 -27.31 5.27 -5.95
C ILE A 814 -26.10 5.72 -6.78
N ARG A 815 -25.86 7.04 -6.85
CA ARG A 815 -24.74 7.62 -7.62
C ARG A 815 -23.40 7.18 -7.04
N SER A 816 -23.24 7.26 -5.71
CA SER A 816 -22.02 6.83 -5.02
C SER A 816 -21.74 5.34 -5.22
N ARG A 817 -22.73 4.45 -5.07
CA ARG A 817 -22.52 3.00 -5.26
C ARG A 817 -22.25 2.63 -6.71
N THR A 818 -22.88 3.30 -7.67
CA THR A 818 -22.60 3.09 -9.10
C THR A 818 -21.11 3.35 -9.39
N LEU A 819 -20.58 4.48 -8.90
CA LEU A 819 -19.17 4.83 -9.08
C LEU A 819 -18.23 3.89 -8.28
N GLU A 820 -18.59 3.55 -7.05
CA GLU A 820 -17.82 2.59 -6.22
C GLU A 820 -17.64 1.26 -6.95
N ASN A 821 -18.71 0.73 -7.53
CA ASN A 821 -18.72 -0.53 -8.24
C ASN A 821 -17.83 -0.48 -9.48
N VAL A 822 -17.92 0.60 -10.28
CA VAL A 822 -17.06 0.80 -11.45
C VAL A 822 -15.59 0.85 -11.04
N VAL A 823 -15.25 1.65 -10.03
CA VAL A 823 -13.88 1.80 -9.53
C VAL A 823 -13.34 0.47 -8.98
N ASN A 824 -14.12 -0.24 -8.17
CA ASN A 824 -13.75 -1.54 -7.62
C ASN A 824 -13.55 -2.59 -8.71
N THR A 825 -14.40 -2.60 -9.73
CA THR A 825 -14.30 -3.52 -10.87
C THR A 825 -13.02 -3.26 -11.65
N ILE A 826 -12.73 -2.00 -12.02
CA ILE A 826 -11.51 -1.62 -12.73
C ILE A 826 -10.27 -2.04 -11.93
N SER A 827 -10.26 -1.80 -10.62
CA SER A 827 -9.17 -2.18 -9.72
C SER A 827 -9.00 -3.71 -9.66
N THR A 828 -10.10 -4.45 -9.58
CA THR A 828 -10.11 -5.92 -9.51
C THR A 828 -9.63 -6.54 -10.82
N LEU A 829 -10.11 -6.07 -11.97
CA LEU A 829 -9.68 -6.55 -13.29
C LEU A 829 -8.21 -6.21 -13.57
N LYS A 830 -7.72 -5.05 -13.14
CA LYS A 830 -6.29 -4.71 -13.22
C LYS A 830 -5.44 -5.62 -12.35
N SER A 831 -5.89 -5.92 -11.13
CA SER A 831 -5.22 -6.84 -10.23
C SER A 831 -5.18 -8.25 -10.82
N LEU A 832 -6.26 -8.69 -11.47
CA LEU A 832 -6.31 -9.96 -12.19
C LEU A 832 -5.32 -9.98 -13.36
N ALA A 833 -5.27 -8.93 -14.17
CA ALA A 833 -4.31 -8.83 -15.28
C ALA A 833 -2.86 -8.86 -14.80
N GLN A 834 -2.55 -8.09 -13.75
CA GLN A 834 -1.23 -8.09 -13.12
C GLN A 834 -0.85 -9.47 -12.58
N LEU A 835 -1.80 -10.18 -11.94
CA LEU A 835 -1.57 -11.53 -11.44
C LEU A 835 -1.22 -12.51 -12.58
N VAL A 836 -1.93 -12.41 -13.71
CA VAL A 836 -1.64 -13.22 -14.91
C VAL A 836 -0.25 -12.92 -15.45
N ASP A 837 0.16 -11.65 -15.48
CA ASP A 837 1.48 -11.24 -15.97
C ASP A 837 2.63 -11.67 -15.04
N GLU A 838 2.41 -11.68 -13.72
CA GLU A 838 3.44 -11.99 -12.73
C GLU A 838 3.70 -13.50 -12.55
N ILE A 839 2.74 -14.36 -12.88
CA ILE A 839 2.85 -15.82 -12.68
C ILE A 839 3.04 -16.51 -14.05
N PRO A 840 4.30 -16.77 -14.47
CA PRO A 840 4.57 -17.49 -15.71
C PRO A 840 4.01 -18.92 -15.57
N ASN A 841 3.00 -19.26 -16.39
CA ASN A 841 2.26 -20.53 -16.44
C ASN A 841 0.94 -20.61 -15.63
N MET A 842 0.34 -19.49 -15.23
CA MET A 842 -1.02 -19.55 -14.68
C MET A 842 -2.03 -20.02 -15.73
N VAL A 843 -2.76 -21.11 -15.45
CA VAL A 843 -3.80 -21.65 -16.34
C VAL A 843 -5.12 -20.95 -16.04
N VAL A 844 -5.52 -20.00 -16.90
CA VAL A 844 -6.82 -19.33 -16.80
C VAL A 844 -7.85 -20.13 -17.58
N GLU A 845 -8.83 -20.71 -16.88
CA GLU A 845 -9.92 -21.47 -17.51
C GLU A 845 -10.88 -20.58 -18.32
N ASP A 846 -11.52 -21.16 -19.34
CA ASP A 846 -12.40 -20.45 -20.27
C ASP A 846 -13.56 -19.73 -19.56
N HIS A 847 -14.11 -20.33 -18.49
CA HIS A 847 -15.22 -19.70 -17.75
C HIS A 847 -14.78 -18.42 -17.03
N ILE A 848 -13.51 -18.30 -16.63
CA ILE A 848 -12.95 -17.07 -16.05
C ILE A 848 -12.82 -16.02 -17.16
N SER A 849 -12.30 -16.40 -18.34
CA SER A 849 -12.23 -15.50 -19.49
C SER A 849 -13.61 -14.97 -19.89
N ILE A 850 -14.63 -15.83 -19.89
CA ILE A 850 -16.02 -15.44 -20.16
C ILE A 850 -16.52 -14.44 -19.11
N LYS A 851 -16.32 -14.70 -17.81
CA LYS A 851 -16.69 -13.76 -16.73
C LYS A 851 -16.01 -12.40 -16.89
N VAL A 852 -14.73 -12.38 -17.25
CA VAL A 852 -13.98 -11.13 -17.49
C VAL A 852 -14.57 -10.37 -18.68
N ARG A 853 -14.87 -11.04 -19.80
CA ARG A 853 -15.51 -10.39 -20.96
C ARG A 853 -16.89 -9.84 -20.60
N GLN A 854 -17.72 -10.63 -19.92
CA GLN A 854 -19.04 -10.18 -19.46
C GLN A 854 -18.94 -9.00 -18.49
N SER A 855 -17.92 -8.97 -17.63
CA SER A 855 -17.65 -7.83 -16.73
C SER A 855 -17.29 -6.56 -17.52
N LEU A 856 -16.51 -6.67 -18.60
CA LEU A 856 -16.22 -5.55 -19.51
C LEU A 856 -17.45 -5.10 -20.29
N ASP A 857 -18.24 -6.02 -20.84
CA ASP A 857 -19.50 -5.70 -21.53
C ASP A 857 -20.48 -4.98 -20.60
N ALA A 858 -20.53 -5.40 -19.33
CA ALA A 858 -21.33 -4.73 -18.30
C ALA A 858 -20.78 -3.34 -17.94
N LEU A 859 -19.46 -3.12 -17.93
CA LEU A 859 -18.87 -1.78 -17.78
C LEU A 859 -19.26 -0.84 -18.93
N ASP A 860 -19.26 -1.34 -20.16
CA ASP A 860 -19.72 -0.59 -21.33
C ASP A 860 -21.21 -0.25 -21.21
N ALA A 861 -22.01 -1.17 -20.69
CA ALA A 861 -23.42 -0.93 -20.40
C ALA A 861 -23.61 0.15 -19.33
N VAL A 862 -22.75 0.22 -18.30
CA VAL A 862 -22.74 1.34 -17.33
C VAL A 862 -22.48 2.66 -18.03
N SER A 863 -21.42 2.75 -18.85
CA SER A 863 -21.08 3.99 -19.57
C SER A 863 -22.23 4.46 -20.47
N LYS A 864 -22.87 3.53 -21.21
CA LYS A 864 -24.04 3.82 -22.04
C LYS A 864 -25.28 4.24 -21.25
N ALA A 865 -25.49 3.66 -20.07
CA ALA A 865 -26.61 4.05 -19.20
C ALA A 865 -26.38 5.45 -18.59
N LEU A 866 -25.15 5.77 -18.19
CA LEU A 866 -24.80 7.11 -17.69
C LEU A 866 -24.94 8.18 -18.77
N SER A 867 -24.54 7.90 -20.01
CA SER A 867 -24.70 8.87 -21.13
C SER A 867 -26.16 9.11 -21.53
N THR A 868 -27.08 8.20 -21.16
CA THR A 868 -28.53 8.35 -21.35
C THR A 868 -29.26 8.77 -20.08
N GLU A 869 -28.52 9.13 -19.02
CA GLU A 869 -29.04 9.55 -17.71
C GLU A 869 -29.94 8.52 -17.00
N ASP A 870 -29.83 7.23 -17.36
CA ASP A 870 -30.54 6.12 -16.72
C ASP A 870 -29.71 5.55 -15.56
N TYR A 871 -29.76 6.23 -14.42
CA TYR A 871 -28.98 5.88 -13.23
C TYR A 871 -29.38 4.54 -12.60
N ILE A 872 -30.64 4.10 -12.76
CA ILE A 872 -31.08 2.81 -12.22
C ILE A 872 -30.46 1.68 -13.04
N LYS A 873 -30.48 1.79 -14.37
CA LYS A 873 -29.81 0.83 -15.23
C LYS A 873 -28.30 0.86 -15.08
N ALA A 874 -27.72 2.06 -14.89
CA ALA A 874 -26.30 2.22 -14.60
C ALA A 874 -25.92 1.51 -13.30
N LEU A 875 -26.72 1.68 -12.24
CA LEU A 875 -26.52 0.97 -10.98
C LEU A 875 -26.63 -0.55 -11.19
N GLN A 876 -27.70 -1.05 -11.82
CA GLN A 876 -27.87 -2.50 -12.06
C GLN A 876 -26.69 -3.11 -12.84
N SER A 877 -26.26 -2.45 -13.92
CA SER A 877 -25.10 -2.89 -14.71
C SER A 877 -23.79 -2.80 -13.90
N SER A 878 -23.68 -1.81 -13.00
CA SER A 878 -22.53 -1.67 -12.11
C SER A 878 -22.45 -2.81 -11.08
N ILE A 879 -23.60 -3.30 -10.60
CA ILE A 879 -23.68 -4.44 -9.69
C ILE A 879 -23.26 -5.71 -10.41
N GLU A 880 -23.77 -5.92 -11.63
CA GLU A 880 -23.40 -7.06 -12.46
C GLU A 880 -21.90 -7.11 -12.74
N THR A 881 -21.29 -5.97 -13.11
CA THR A 881 -19.86 -5.95 -13.43
C THR A 881 -18.96 -6.26 -12.22
N VAL A 882 -19.27 -5.73 -11.03
CA VAL A 882 -18.46 -6.00 -9.83
C VAL A 882 -18.61 -7.45 -9.38
N GLU A 883 -19.81 -8.03 -9.45
CA GLU A 883 -20.01 -9.44 -9.14
C GLU A 883 -19.24 -10.36 -10.09
N LEU A 884 -19.26 -10.07 -11.40
CA LEU A 884 -18.54 -10.85 -12.40
C LEU A 884 -17.02 -10.75 -12.22
N ALA A 885 -16.51 -9.55 -11.94
CA ALA A 885 -15.08 -9.32 -11.68
C ALA A 885 -14.61 -10.06 -10.41
N GLU A 886 -15.35 -9.96 -9.30
CA GLU A 886 -15.01 -10.65 -8.06
C GLU A 886 -15.11 -12.18 -8.22
N ARG A 887 -16.13 -12.70 -8.91
CA ARG A 887 -16.26 -14.14 -9.19
C ARG A 887 -15.18 -14.67 -10.14
N ALA A 888 -14.57 -13.82 -10.96
CA ALA A 888 -13.43 -14.18 -11.78
C ALA A 888 -12.14 -14.19 -10.94
N PHE A 889 -11.94 -13.16 -10.10
CA PHE A 889 -10.74 -13.02 -9.27
C PHE A 889 -10.65 -14.07 -8.15
N PHE A 890 -11.76 -14.31 -7.43
CA PHE A 890 -11.84 -15.27 -6.33
C PHE A 890 -12.29 -16.67 -6.78
N ASP A 891 -12.18 -16.98 -8.07
CA ASP A 891 -12.49 -18.32 -8.56
C ASP A 891 -11.58 -19.35 -7.86
N PRO A 892 -12.11 -20.48 -7.34
CA PRO A 892 -11.33 -21.46 -6.60
C PRO A 892 -10.10 -21.98 -7.37
N THR A 893 -10.20 -22.08 -8.70
CA THR A 893 -9.10 -22.52 -9.57
C THR A 893 -7.93 -21.53 -9.52
N MET A 894 -8.22 -20.23 -9.55
CA MET A 894 -7.25 -19.12 -9.44
C MET A 894 -6.65 -19.02 -8.04
N VAL A 895 -7.50 -19.04 -6.99
CA VAL A 895 -7.05 -18.92 -5.60
C VAL A 895 -6.18 -20.11 -5.19
N SER A 896 -6.50 -21.31 -5.68
CA SER A 896 -5.69 -22.50 -5.36
C SER A 896 -4.25 -22.39 -5.87
N MET A 897 -4.02 -21.78 -7.03
CA MET A 897 -2.68 -21.56 -7.58
C MET A 897 -1.88 -20.51 -6.79
N LEU A 898 -2.56 -19.52 -6.20
CA LEU A 898 -1.97 -18.49 -5.35
C LEU A 898 -1.46 -19.03 -4.00
N TYR A 899 -2.21 -19.95 -3.38
CA TYR A 899 -1.90 -20.44 -2.03
C TYR A 899 -1.16 -21.78 -2.02
N PHE A 900 -1.39 -22.65 -3.00
CA PHE A 900 -0.78 -23.98 -3.08
C PHE A 900 -0.54 -24.37 -4.54
N PRO A 901 0.53 -23.86 -5.18
CA PRO A 901 0.89 -24.28 -6.53
C PRO A 901 1.06 -25.81 -6.54
N ASP A 902 0.62 -26.48 -7.60
CA ASP A 902 0.61 -27.94 -7.63
C ASP A 902 2.02 -28.54 -7.46
N GLU A 903 3.06 -27.82 -7.87
CA GLU A 903 4.47 -28.14 -7.60
C GLU A 903 4.75 -28.33 -6.10
N HIS A 904 4.19 -27.48 -5.25
CA HIS A 904 4.31 -27.59 -3.80
C HIS A 904 3.51 -28.76 -3.25
N LYS A 905 2.33 -29.07 -3.82
CA LYS A 905 1.59 -30.29 -3.47
C LYS A 905 2.41 -31.53 -3.83
N TYR A 906 2.98 -31.59 -5.04
CA TYR A 906 3.85 -32.70 -5.45
C TYR A 906 5.09 -32.79 -4.55
N ALA A 907 5.73 -31.67 -4.19
CA ALA A 907 6.88 -31.66 -3.30
C ALA A 907 6.55 -32.15 -1.87
N ILE A 908 5.36 -31.85 -1.35
CA ILE A 908 4.90 -32.29 -0.03
C ILE A 908 4.51 -33.78 -0.06
N TYR A 909 3.80 -34.22 -1.11
CA TYR A 909 3.23 -35.56 -1.17
C TYR A 909 4.16 -36.61 -1.80
N MET A 910 5.08 -36.25 -2.71
CA MET A 910 6.02 -37.21 -3.31
C MET A 910 6.86 -37.97 -2.28
N PRO A 911 7.45 -37.33 -1.24
CA PRO A 911 8.20 -38.04 -0.21
C PRO A 911 7.36 -39.07 0.55
N LEU A 912 6.03 -38.89 0.62
CA LEU A 912 5.11 -39.80 1.30
C LEU A 912 4.65 -40.95 0.39
N PHE A 913 4.31 -40.64 -0.87
CA PHE A 913 3.68 -41.61 -1.78
C PHE A 913 4.69 -42.40 -2.62
N VAL A 914 5.82 -41.83 -3.01
CA VAL A 914 6.82 -42.51 -3.87
C VAL A 914 7.42 -43.75 -3.19
N PRO A 915 7.81 -43.70 -1.89
CA PRO A 915 8.33 -44.89 -1.20
C PRO A 915 7.33 -46.03 -1.09
N ILE A 916 6.02 -45.74 -1.10
CA ILE A 916 4.94 -46.74 -1.00
C ILE A 916 4.56 -47.26 -2.40
N SER A 917 4.48 -46.38 -3.38
CA SER A 917 4.01 -46.68 -4.74
C SER A 917 5.01 -47.55 -5.51
N VAL A 918 6.31 -47.27 -5.38
CA VAL A 918 7.36 -47.98 -6.14
C VAL A 918 7.41 -49.48 -5.79
N PRO A 919 7.43 -49.90 -4.50
CA PRO A 919 7.37 -51.32 -4.13
C PRO A 919 6.09 -52.01 -4.58
N LEU A 920 4.93 -51.33 -4.49
CA LEU A 920 3.62 -51.85 -4.90
C LEU A 920 3.59 -52.13 -6.41
N ILE A 921 4.08 -51.19 -7.23
CA ILE A 921 4.17 -51.37 -8.68
C ILE A 921 5.16 -52.49 -9.03
N MET A 922 6.31 -52.56 -8.35
CA MET A 922 7.26 -53.67 -8.56
C MET A 922 6.65 -55.03 -8.20
N ALA A 923 5.91 -55.12 -7.09
CA ALA A 923 5.22 -56.34 -6.68
C ALA A 923 4.17 -56.76 -7.70
N LEU A 924 3.35 -55.81 -8.17
CA LEU A 924 2.34 -56.03 -9.20
C LEU A 924 2.97 -56.54 -10.51
N LEU A 925 4.06 -55.90 -10.96
CA LEU A 925 4.79 -56.33 -12.16
C LEU A 925 5.36 -57.75 -12.00
N LYS A 926 5.87 -58.08 -10.81
CA LYS A 926 6.41 -59.42 -10.51
C LYS A 926 5.31 -60.49 -10.57
N GLU A 927 4.12 -60.18 -10.07
CA GLU A 927 3.00 -61.11 -10.08
C GLU A 927 2.39 -61.28 -11.48
N ILE A 928 2.30 -60.20 -12.26
CA ILE A 928 1.94 -60.27 -13.69
C ILE A 928 2.94 -61.14 -14.46
N LYS A 929 4.25 -61.04 -14.14
CA LYS A 929 5.29 -61.85 -14.79
C LYS A 929 5.17 -63.33 -14.42
N LYS A 930 4.87 -63.65 -13.16
CA LYS A 930 4.54 -65.01 -12.71
C LYS A 930 3.32 -65.57 -13.42
N LEU A 931 2.23 -64.81 -13.51
CA LEU A 931 1.01 -65.24 -14.21
C LEU A 931 1.27 -65.49 -15.71
N LYS A 932 2.10 -64.67 -16.36
CA LYS A 932 2.51 -64.89 -17.75
C LYS A 932 3.40 -66.14 -17.91
N GLN A 933 4.28 -66.42 -16.95
CA GLN A 933 5.10 -67.64 -16.94
C GLN A 933 4.27 -68.89 -16.67
N ALA A 934 3.35 -68.85 -15.71
CA ALA A 934 2.42 -69.94 -15.42
C ALA A 934 1.52 -70.26 -16.62
N LYS A 935 1.01 -69.24 -17.32
CA LYS A 935 0.31 -69.44 -18.61
C LYS A 935 1.19 -70.03 -19.71
N LYS A 936 2.49 -69.70 -19.74
CA LYS A 936 3.45 -70.27 -20.70
C LYS A 936 3.80 -71.73 -20.41
N ILE A 937 3.82 -72.14 -19.14
CA ILE A 937 4.07 -73.52 -18.71
C ILE A 937 2.83 -74.37 -18.99
N LYS A 938 1.63 -73.88 -18.66
CA LYS A 938 0.36 -74.57 -18.98
C LYS A 938 0.17 -74.84 -20.47
N LYS A 939 0.63 -73.90 -21.32
CA LYS A 939 0.60 -74.02 -22.80
C LYS A 939 1.74 -74.87 -23.39
N LYS A 940 2.61 -75.41 -22.55
CA LYS A 940 3.71 -76.33 -22.92
C LYS A 940 3.45 -77.76 -22.42
N GLU A 941 2.50 -77.92 -21.49
CA GLU A 941 2.00 -79.20 -20.96
C GLU A 941 0.71 -79.66 -21.65
N GLU A 942 -0.01 -78.75 -22.33
CA GLU A 942 -0.92 -79.03 -23.45
C GLU A 942 -0.12 -79.17 -24.76
#